data_AF-A0A368H0R4-F1
#
_entry.id   AF-A0A368H0R4-F1
#
_cell.length_a   1.000
_cell.length_b   1.000
_cell.length_c   1.000
_cell.angle_alpha   90.00
_cell.angle_beta   90.00
_cell.angle_gamma   90.00
#
_symmetry.space_group_name_H-M   'P 1'
#
loop_
_entity.id
_entity.type
_entity.pdbx_description
1 polymer ?
#
loop_
_entity_poly.entity_id
_entity_poly.type
_entity_poly.pdbx_seq_one_letter_code
_entity_poly.pdbx_strand_id
1 'polypeptide(L)'
;MTPLLLLVQATVAVAQQTYSEMSTIDLFGNKNPIFNYMPNPGHVDPSLLDQREKYMDLREEEGWWHLFPYGPLYNDANLLSKPHHDRQIDFDFDFPFYGFRFNYTMIYPNGMLAFSDPEFIQPPYTFPNPRWPEQKDASFIAAFYADQIFQFVGERGISNVWYRIIFRPRAFETFDEWGSPLMNDGNQYNSMFETARDRYEKKMWGRVEDTYLLDNITMAIREGIIGANGFRADYVVIVTWERMAYGGAPKVTQVNRYEEAKRWTNTYQVVLATDEIRSYVMFNYAHINWTSSNTAGALQGRGGLQSAIAGFNGGNGTGWTPLPYSGEGRVIKLKGYLTTAPIAATMIGGVYVNVSGPCLRGGDVVKVIFDEYQVDCVRLNMHRAQCVLPVNRMYKTGLVNVKMSRDGGQSYPYVGTFYLLQPALATPAIKLIDNPREPHNNWRSANATRLRLEWAPYNLTNDINAMVDIKLMGYWEDTDDHVFEEIGTIAERTSNDGSYEFDPRTLARTTMLFDSWRRYSFGGVRISISDTDETTGVFWSKLTPFGWYFRDVWEYEYGRDWALELCQDWFDYDGKRVNFAMDLEPFLPCPCTFDQALLDLGRYMPLFGCDRDGDASCEYNKGAQHCVMSVAATWTGAGQVCCYDFEGWLMHSDDYENAAHLRFFSPGTAMRAHPMGSFPFKRPPYVPSLSNFHTDIMAYEKCCKWAGACEFYFWRRQTSGCQEYIPPVAGIAYGDPHFVTYDGTRYTFQGKGYYILSMSKDPRHDFHVQIRMEQPPKTDCVTIRSPERNHNQSEIHVMFDSGAGIRVAEAHGVLSVMTLLPPDFNETYAYYRGAYYPGNEYDEDGRRSAVQEEFINRVTQPTLQYVGGGQRYVTVGLLGTFNGNPLDDLMSPDGHITIVNHPPTEQDNINAYKFGSRWRVDGSRHKSLFQDDIKPIYNPLQFGDDRRYNPVHDPYRLQYNASLVFTLDEVRVACQNVYECEYDYFLTGRREIAMNTLEVQSKLIELKQKGTHRNRSVEIGLKWMTGILSSVAILLFIAAIFFGCYLRRIALHPETGITFRKQEPRSAHTYLGLPISIFLLFSYIPSTSSSSYLVKEPPRSPSITSLQTKAKQKTPHAGSSILRPARSPFRAYETSA
;
A
#
# COMPACT_ATOMS: atom_id res chain seq x y z
N MET A 1 74.20 76.93 2.40
CA MET A 1 72.72 76.87 2.45
C MET A 1 72.26 76.00 1.28
N THR A 2 71.46 74.94 1.52
CA THR A 2 70.58 74.22 0.54
C THR A 2 71.26 73.63 -0.74
N PRO A 3 70.73 72.63 -1.48
CA PRO A 3 69.66 71.65 -1.28
C PRO A 3 70.13 70.18 -1.50
N LEU A 4 69.78 69.25 -0.61
CA LEU A 4 69.96 67.80 -0.80
C LEU A 4 68.93 67.06 0.08
N LEU A 5 67.65 67.07 -0.34
CA LEU A 5 66.53 66.63 0.52
C LEU A 5 65.38 65.94 -0.25
N LEU A 6 65.70 65.10 -1.24
CA LEU A 6 64.70 64.33 -2.02
C LEU A 6 65.08 62.86 -2.28
N LEU A 7 66.07 62.31 -1.57
CA LEU A 7 66.57 60.94 -1.83
C LEU A 7 66.93 60.09 -0.58
N VAL A 8 66.46 60.43 0.62
CA VAL A 8 66.67 59.61 1.84
C VAL A 8 65.38 59.44 2.67
N GLN A 9 64.30 59.00 2.03
CA GLN A 9 63.14 58.39 2.73
C GLN A 9 62.76 57.04 2.12
N ALA A 10 63.71 56.37 1.45
CA ALA A 10 63.59 55.01 0.97
C ALA A 10 64.59 54.10 1.72
N THR A 11 64.32 53.84 3.01
CA THR A 11 64.77 52.65 3.79
C THR A 11 64.34 52.85 5.24
N VAL A 12 63.75 51.83 5.87
CA VAL A 12 63.09 51.81 7.21
C VAL A 12 61.59 52.13 7.20
N ALA A 13 60.83 51.33 6.45
CA ALA A 13 59.41 51.04 6.67
C ALA A 13 59.02 49.77 5.88
N VAL A 14 59.60 48.62 6.23
CA VAL A 14 59.20 47.30 5.71
C VAL A 14 59.11 46.35 6.91
N ALA A 15 57.96 46.35 7.58
CA ALA A 15 57.47 45.27 8.44
C ALA A 15 56.16 45.71 9.13
N GLN A 16 55.06 45.85 8.38
CA GLN A 16 53.67 45.72 8.88
C GLN A 16 52.69 46.19 7.80
N GLN A 17 52.23 45.25 6.96
CA GLN A 17 50.89 45.28 6.36
C GLN A 17 50.57 43.90 5.75
N THR A 18 49.49 43.30 6.28
CA THR A 18 48.47 42.48 5.59
C THR A 18 48.92 41.30 4.72
N TYR A 19 48.85 40.09 5.29
CA TYR A 19 48.59 38.86 4.54
C TYR A 19 47.10 38.83 4.13
N SER A 20 46.77 39.56 3.08
CA SER A 20 45.58 39.38 2.27
C SER A 20 46.04 39.15 0.83
N GLU A 21 45.48 38.13 0.18
CA GLU A 21 45.66 37.73 -1.22
C GLU A 21 46.87 36.83 -1.54
N MET A 22 46.62 35.51 -1.53
CA MET A 22 47.25 34.62 -2.50
C MET A 22 46.24 33.56 -2.99
N SER A 23 45.25 34.02 -3.75
CA SER A 23 44.51 33.20 -4.70
C SER A 23 44.51 33.94 -6.03
N THR A 24 45.25 33.46 -7.03
CA THR A 24 45.11 34.00 -8.39
C THR A 24 43.80 33.48 -8.96
N ILE A 25 42.85 34.39 -9.12
CA ILE A 25 41.53 34.20 -9.74
C ILE A 25 41.72 34.39 -11.25
N ASP A 26 41.23 33.46 -12.08
CA ASP A 26 41.10 33.72 -13.52
C ASP A 26 39.76 34.42 -13.82
N LEU A 27 39.60 34.95 -15.04
CA LEU A 27 38.43 35.71 -15.48
C LEU A 27 37.09 34.93 -15.45
N PHE A 28 37.08 33.66 -15.05
CA PHE A 28 35.88 32.83 -14.85
C PHE A 28 35.66 32.35 -13.41
N GLY A 29 36.43 32.85 -12.43
CA GLY A 29 36.11 32.70 -11.01
C GLY A 29 36.38 31.31 -10.41
N ASN A 30 37.14 30.44 -11.07
CA ASN A 30 37.53 29.15 -10.51
C ASN A 30 38.75 29.30 -9.57
N LYS A 31 38.62 28.83 -8.32
CA LYS A 31 39.76 28.58 -7.43
C LYS A 31 40.41 27.24 -7.81
N ASN A 32 41.58 27.27 -8.42
CA ASN A 32 42.37 26.05 -8.59
C ASN A 32 43.03 25.65 -7.25
N PRO A 33 43.02 24.36 -6.86
CA PRO A 33 43.75 23.90 -5.69
C PRO A 33 45.26 24.04 -5.93
N ILE A 34 45.98 24.55 -4.93
CA ILE A 34 47.44 24.62 -4.93
C ILE A 34 47.98 23.21 -4.63
N PHE A 35 47.93 22.30 -5.60
CA PHE A 35 48.68 21.04 -5.55
C PHE A 35 49.21 20.70 -6.94
N ASN A 36 50.14 21.54 -7.42
CA ASN A 36 51.00 21.17 -8.56
C ASN A 36 52.49 21.15 -8.20
N TYR A 37 52.82 21.04 -6.91
CA TYR A 37 54.16 20.72 -6.44
C TYR A 37 54.11 19.79 -5.23
N MET A 38 53.71 18.52 -5.45
CA MET A 38 54.28 17.43 -4.67
C MET A 38 55.26 16.68 -5.58
N PRO A 39 56.58 16.72 -5.31
CA PRO A 39 57.53 15.92 -6.05
C PRO A 39 57.42 14.46 -5.59
N ASN A 40 56.99 13.56 -6.47
CA ASN A 40 57.06 12.09 -6.38
C ASN A 40 56.47 11.39 -5.11
N PRO A 41 55.81 10.22 -5.24
CA PRO A 41 55.04 9.56 -4.18
C PRO A 41 55.91 8.76 -3.18
N GLY A 42 57.03 9.32 -2.74
CA GLY A 42 58.00 8.63 -1.90
C GLY A 42 58.74 9.60 -0.99
N HIS A 43 58.02 10.18 -0.02
CA HIS A 43 58.45 10.67 1.30
C HIS A 43 57.42 11.72 1.76
N VAL A 44 56.33 11.27 2.38
CA VAL A 44 55.53 12.16 3.23
C VAL A 44 56.27 12.22 4.56
N ASP A 45 56.78 13.39 4.94
CA ASP A 45 57.44 13.60 6.24
C ASP A 45 56.41 13.38 7.36
N PRO A 46 56.64 12.43 8.30
CA PRO A 46 55.73 12.15 9.41
C PRO A 46 55.44 13.36 10.31
N SER A 47 56.36 14.33 10.39
CA SER A 47 56.19 15.55 11.20
C SER A 47 55.15 16.52 10.63
N LEU A 48 54.93 16.50 9.30
CA LEU A 48 53.89 17.29 8.63
C LEU A 48 52.48 16.74 8.91
N LEU A 49 52.35 15.43 9.17
CA LEU A 49 51.06 14.81 9.48
C LEU A 49 50.57 15.14 10.91
N ASP A 50 51.47 15.31 11.88
CA ASP A 50 51.10 15.74 13.25
C ASP A 50 50.71 17.22 13.29
N GLN A 51 51.41 18.06 12.53
CA GLN A 51 51.00 19.46 12.32
C GLN A 51 49.66 19.54 11.59
N ARG A 52 49.43 18.64 10.63
CA ARG A 52 48.17 18.53 9.88
C ARG A 52 46.98 18.20 10.78
N GLU A 53 47.07 17.16 11.60
CA GLU A 53 45.98 16.78 12.51
C GLU A 53 45.66 17.90 13.51
N LYS A 54 46.67 18.69 13.88
CA LYS A 54 46.52 19.77 14.86
C LYS A 54 46.00 21.10 14.28
N TYR A 55 46.31 21.42 13.02
CA TYR A 55 46.09 22.76 12.47
C TYR A 55 45.28 22.81 11.16
N MET A 56 44.91 21.67 10.55
CA MET A 56 44.13 21.64 9.32
C MET A 56 42.76 20.99 9.52
N ASP A 57 41.77 21.44 8.73
CA ASP A 57 40.47 20.80 8.66
C ASP A 57 40.59 19.48 7.89
N LEU A 58 40.35 18.36 8.58
CA LEU A 58 40.50 17.02 8.00
C LEU A 58 39.57 16.78 6.79
N ARG A 59 38.50 17.56 6.64
CA ARG A 59 37.55 17.45 5.53
C ARG A 59 38.07 18.03 4.21
N GLU A 60 39.04 18.96 4.27
CA GLU A 60 39.48 19.76 3.13
C GLU A 60 40.19 18.91 2.06
N GLU A 61 41.04 17.96 2.47
CA GLU A 61 41.85 17.11 1.56
C GLU A 61 40.99 16.31 0.57
N GLU A 62 39.91 15.71 1.07
CA GLU A 62 39.07 14.76 0.31
C GLU A 62 37.72 15.40 -0.10
N GLY A 63 37.52 16.68 0.22
CA GLY A 63 36.29 17.42 -0.09
C GLY A 63 35.04 16.95 0.66
N TRP A 64 35.19 16.42 1.89
CA TRP A 64 34.11 15.89 2.74
C TRP A 64 33.30 16.99 3.45
N TRP A 65 32.94 18.04 2.72
CA TRP A 65 32.27 19.23 3.27
C TRP A 65 30.86 18.97 3.79
N HIS A 66 30.26 17.81 3.49
CA HIS A 66 28.97 17.39 4.01
C HIS A 66 29.06 16.75 5.41
N LEU A 67 30.26 16.48 5.92
CA LEU A 67 30.46 16.12 7.33
C LEU A 67 30.53 17.39 8.17
N PHE A 68 29.98 17.36 9.38
CA PHE A 68 30.22 18.41 10.36
C PHE A 68 31.70 18.42 10.78
N PRO A 69 32.25 19.60 11.14
CA PRO A 69 33.67 19.72 11.47
C PRO A 69 34.06 18.77 12.60
N TYR A 70 35.16 18.04 12.42
CA TYR A 70 35.65 17.03 13.35
C TYR A 70 37.18 17.00 13.42
N GLY A 71 37.71 16.43 14.50
CA GLY A 71 39.14 16.24 14.74
C GLY A 71 39.74 17.17 15.81
N PRO A 72 41.07 17.14 16.00
CA PRO A 72 41.76 17.83 17.10
C PRO A 72 41.58 19.35 17.08
N LEU A 73 41.53 19.94 15.87
CA LEU A 73 41.29 21.38 15.65
C LEU A 73 39.98 21.87 16.30
N TYR A 74 39.00 20.98 16.44
CA TYR A 74 37.67 21.27 16.98
C TYR A 74 37.49 20.78 18.43
N ASN A 75 38.59 20.38 19.10
CA ASN A 75 38.65 19.81 20.45
C ASN A 75 37.89 18.48 20.60
N ASP A 76 37.78 17.70 19.53
CA ASP A 76 37.21 16.36 19.58
C ASP A 76 38.13 15.41 20.35
N ALA A 77 37.53 14.54 21.17
CA ALA A 77 38.24 13.48 21.82
C ALA A 77 38.37 12.24 20.91
N ASN A 78 39.52 11.55 20.99
CA ASN A 78 39.77 10.32 20.25
C ASN A 78 39.60 9.09 21.15
N LEU A 79 39.07 7.99 20.61
CA LEU A 79 39.14 6.68 21.23
C LEU A 79 40.54 6.07 20.98
N LEU A 80 41.26 5.72 22.06
CA LEU A 80 42.55 5.04 21.96
C LEU A 80 42.41 3.70 21.23
N SER A 81 43.38 3.35 20.38
CA SER A 81 43.33 2.23 19.44
C SER A 81 43.33 0.84 20.11
N LYS A 82 42.20 0.45 20.70
CA LYS A 82 41.94 -0.92 21.14
C LYS A 82 40.70 -1.43 20.43
N PRO A 83 40.82 -2.44 19.54
CA PRO A 83 39.64 -3.08 18.95
C PRO A 83 38.81 -3.72 20.07
N HIS A 84 37.47 -3.56 19.98
CA HIS A 84 36.47 -4.10 20.92
C HIS A 84 36.44 -3.50 22.33
N HIS A 85 37.11 -2.38 22.58
CA HIS A 85 36.87 -1.57 23.79
C HIS A 85 35.87 -0.46 23.49
N ASP A 86 34.78 -0.44 24.24
CA ASP A 86 33.82 0.65 24.31
C ASP A 86 34.34 1.79 25.19
N ARG A 87 33.85 3.00 24.93
CA ARG A 87 34.01 4.13 25.84
C ARG A 87 32.64 4.65 26.20
N GLN A 88 32.29 4.52 27.48
CA GLN A 88 31.13 5.21 28.03
C GLN A 88 31.41 6.72 28.09
N ILE A 89 30.42 7.48 27.66
CA ILE A 89 30.36 8.92 27.73
C ILE A 89 29.08 9.27 28.46
N ASP A 90 29.22 9.89 29.62
CA ASP A 90 28.08 10.37 30.38
C ASP A 90 27.55 11.67 29.76
N PHE A 91 26.24 11.87 29.80
CA PHE A 91 25.53 13.07 29.41
C PHE A 91 25.10 13.84 30.65
N ASP A 92 25.16 15.17 30.57
CA ASP A 92 24.62 16.04 31.63
C ASP A 92 23.15 16.42 31.33
N PHE A 93 22.52 15.67 30.42
CA PHE A 93 21.19 15.86 29.86
C PHE A 93 20.54 14.51 29.59
N ASP A 94 19.22 14.50 29.43
CA ASP A 94 18.46 13.32 29.03
C ASP A 94 18.37 13.23 27.50
N PHE A 95 18.73 12.08 26.94
CA PHE A 95 18.49 11.73 25.54
C PHE A 95 17.28 10.80 25.42
N PRO A 96 16.10 11.29 24.96
CA PRO A 96 14.95 10.46 24.68
C PRO A 96 15.20 9.48 23.54
N PHE A 97 14.93 8.18 23.75
CA PHE A 97 15.04 7.15 22.73
C PHE A 97 14.09 5.98 23.01
N TYR A 98 13.19 5.66 22.07
CA TYR A 98 12.19 4.58 22.17
C TYR A 98 11.37 4.58 23.48
N GLY A 99 10.97 5.77 23.95
CA GLY A 99 10.17 5.93 25.17
C GLY A 99 10.98 5.92 26.48
N PHE A 100 12.29 5.68 26.41
CA PHE A 100 13.21 5.77 27.53
C PHE A 100 14.01 7.08 27.48
N ARG A 101 14.65 7.43 28.61
CA ARG A 101 15.58 8.56 28.73
C ARG A 101 16.93 8.04 29.18
N PHE A 102 17.98 8.39 28.45
CA PHE A 102 19.35 7.96 28.72
C PHE A 102 20.23 9.15 29.06
N ASN A 103 21.04 9.01 30.10
CA ASN A 103 22.01 9.99 30.55
C ASN A 103 23.47 9.57 30.25
N TYR A 104 23.68 8.60 29.37
CA TYR A 104 24.99 8.18 28.88
C TYR A 104 24.86 7.46 27.53
N THR A 105 25.98 7.29 26.83
CA THR A 105 26.09 6.39 25.67
C THR A 105 27.46 5.71 25.65
N MET A 106 27.55 4.52 25.08
CA MET A 106 28.79 3.79 24.83
C MET A 106 29.14 3.86 23.34
N ILE A 107 30.29 4.44 23.02
CA ILE A 107 30.80 4.48 21.65
C ILE A 107 31.62 3.23 21.35
N TYR A 108 31.25 2.50 20.31
CA TYR A 108 32.00 1.35 19.83
C TYR A 108 32.76 1.65 18.52
N PRO A 109 34.02 1.21 18.39
CA PRO A 109 34.77 1.33 17.13
C PRO A 109 34.14 0.60 15.93
N ASN A 110 33.23 -0.34 16.18
CA ASN A 110 32.52 -1.11 15.16
C ASN A 110 31.30 -0.40 14.55
N GLY A 111 31.13 0.91 14.77
CA GLY A 111 30.10 1.72 14.11
C GLY A 111 28.75 1.76 14.84
N MET A 112 28.75 1.57 16.16
CA MET A 112 27.55 1.54 17.01
C MET A 112 27.67 2.48 18.22
N LEU A 113 26.54 3.09 18.59
CA LEU A 113 26.33 3.84 19.83
C LEU A 113 25.30 3.10 20.67
N ALA A 114 25.69 2.54 21.81
CA ALA A 114 24.77 1.80 22.68
C ALA A 114 24.33 2.63 23.88
N PHE A 115 23.09 2.43 24.32
CA PHE A 115 22.52 3.04 25.52
C PHE A 115 22.33 2.01 26.65
N SER A 116 22.56 0.74 26.34
CA SER A 116 22.60 -0.36 27.30
C SER A 116 23.65 -1.36 26.86
N ASP A 117 24.21 -2.13 27.81
CA ASP A 117 25.27 -3.10 27.55
C ASP A 117 24.88 -4.13 26.47
N PRO A 118 25.53 -4.14 25.30
CA PRO A 118 25.36 -5.18 24.30
C PRO A 118 26.18 -6.41 24.68
N GLU A 119 25.55 -7.58 24.77
CA GLU A 119 26.29 -8.83 24.69
C GLU A 119 26.95 -8.90 23.32
N PHE A 120 28.27 -9.06 23.28
CA PHE A 120 29.02 -8.98 22.02
C PHE A 120 28.64 -10.15 21.09
N ILE A 121 27.85 -9.87 20.06
CA ILE A 121 27.34 -10.85 19.09
C ILE A 121 28.19 -10.74 17.81
N GLN A 122 28.87 -11.83 17.43
CA GLN A 122 29.50 -11.97 16.12
C GLN A 122 28.40 -12.13 15.04
N PRO A 123 28.63 -11.71 13.78
CA PRO A 123 27.65 -11.90 12.73
C PRO A 123 27.29 -13.40 12.57
N PRO A 124 26.02 -13.75 12.28
CA PRO A 124 24.92 -12.85 11.96
C PRO A 124 24.40 -12.09 13.19
N TYR A 125 24.36 -10.77 13.09
CA TYR A 125 23.73 -9.88 14.04
C TYR A 125 22.24 -10.16 14.02
N THR A 126 21.56 -10.00 15.16
CA THR A 126 20.14 -10.31 15.23
C THR A 126 19.38 -9.44 16.24
N PHE A 127 18.40 -8.65 15.79
CA PHE A 127 17.65 -7.67 16.61
C PHE A 127 16.16 -7.61 16.23
N PRO A 128 15.25 -7.31 17.18
CA PRO A 128 15.49 -7.41 18.62
C PRO A 128 15.90 -8.85 18.99
N ASN A 129 16.77 -9.05 19.99
CA ASN A 129 17.32 -10.36 20.38
C ASN A 129 16.18 -11.40 20.57
N PRO A 130 16.18 -12.58 19.89
CA PRO A 130 14.99 -13.42 19.86
C PRO A 130 14.85 -14.23 21.16
N ARG A 131 15.91 -14.21 21.98
CA ARG A 131 15.99 -14.86 23.28
C ARG A 131 15.68 -13.89 24.39
N TRP A 132 15.27 -12.65 24.11
CA TRP A 132 14.74 -11.77 25.15
C TRP A 132 13.50 -12.41 25.80
N PRO A 133 13.39 -12.47 27.14
CA PRO A 133 14.25 -11.85 28.15
C PRO A 133 15.39 -12.74 28.69
N GLU A 134 15.54 -13.99 28.22
CA GLU A 134 16.64 -14.90 28.62
C GLU A 134 18.02 -14.32 28.32
N GLN A 135 18.16 -13.60 27.21
CA GLN A 135 19.34 -12.81 26.85
C GLN A 135 18.97 -11.34 26.68
N LYS A 136 19.87 -10.45 27.10
CA LYS A 136 19.62 -9.01 27.04
C LYS A 136 19.50 -8.53 25.60
N ASP A 137 18.50 -7.68 25.33
CA ASP A 137 18.32 -6.98 24.07
C ASP A 137 18.74 -5.52 24.26
N ALA A 138 19.88 -5.13 23.69
CA ALA A 138 20.46 -3.82 23.94
C ALA A 138 19.81 -2.72 23.11
N SER A 139 19.53 -1.57 23.72
CA SER A 139 19.15 -0.33 23.04
C SER A 139 20.38 0.30 22.39
N PHE A 140 20.38 0.51 21.08
CA PHE A 140 21.51 1.12 20.38
C PHE A 140 21.11 1.76 19.03
N ILE A 141 22.02 2.58 18.50
CA ILE A 141 22.00 3.17 17.17
C ILE A 141 23.18 2.62 16.38
N ALA A 142 22.91 1.95 15.26
CA ALA A 142 23.93 1.45 14.35
C ALA A 142 24.08 2.39 13.16
N ALA A 143 25.22 3.06 13.07
CA ALA A 143 25.57 3.90 11.93
C ALA A 143 25.98 3.07 10.72
N PHE A 144 26.86 2.12 10.99
CA PHE A 144 27.38 1.13 10.06
C PHE A 144 28.01 0.02 10.90
N TYR A 145 27.17 -0.80 11.53
CA TYR A 145 27.62 -1.82 12.45
C TYR A 145 28.09 -3.06 11.72
N ALA A 146 29.39 -3.29 11.82
CA ALA A 146 30.10 -4.45 11.32
C ALA A 146 31.43 -4.56 12.07
N ASP A 147 32.01 -5.76 12.09
CA ASP A 147 33.36 -5.95 12.62
C ASP A 147 34.36 -5.07 11.85
N GLN A 148 35.03 -4.17 12.56
CA GLN A 148 35.89 -3.10 12.04
C GLN A 148 37.17 -3.01 12.83
N ILE A 149 38.26 -2.66 12.13
CA ILE A 149 39.57 -2.48 12.74
C ILE A 149 40.19 -1.15 12.33
N PHE A 150 41.04 -0.63 13.22
CA PHE A 150 41.90 0.51 12.92
C PHE A 150 42.97 0.07 11.90
N GLN A 151 43.10 0.84 10.82
CA GLN A 151 44.11 0.61 9.79
C GLN A 151 45.40 1.35 10.14
N PHE A 152 46.52 0.69 9.84
CA PHE A 152 47.87 1.20 10.04
C PHE A 152 48.64 1.17 8.73
N VAL A 153 49.53 2.14 8.58
CA VAL A 153 50.53 2.22 7.52
C VAL A 153 51.91 2.29 8.18
N GLY A 154 52.64 1.18 8.11
CA GLY A 154 53.83 0.99 8.97
C GLY A 154 53.42 0.92 10.45
N GLU A 155 54.02 1.76 11.30
CA GLU A 155 53.67 1.90 12.72
C GLU A 155 52.61 2.98 12.98
N ARG A 156 52.22 3.75 11.95
CA ARG A 156 51.32 4.90 12.10
C ARG A 156 49.87 4.51 11.84
N GLY A 157 48.98 4.84 12.78
CA GLY A 157 47.53 4.72 12.61
C GLY A 157 47.00 5.76 11.64
N ILE A 158 46.10 5.36 10.73
CA ILE A 158 45.42 6.28 9.79
C ILE A 158 43.91 6.34 10.01
N SER A 159 43.39 5.48 10.89
CA SER A 159 41.98 5.43 11.28
C SER A 159 41.81 6.02 12.67
N ASN A 160 40.73 6.75 12.90
CA ASN A 160 40.42 7.39 14.18
C ASN A 160 38.91 7.32 14.46
N VAL A 161 38.53 7.39 15.73
CA VAL A 161 37.13 7.61 16.12
C VAL A 161 37.06 8.85 16.98
N TRP A 162 36.56 9.94 16.40
CA TRP A 162 36.44 11.25 17.01
C TRP A 162 35.05 11.43 17.63
N TYR A 163 34.96 12.05 18.80
CA TYR A 163 33.68 12.42 19.38
C TYR A 163 33.72 13.75 20.12
N ARG A 164 32.57 14.43 20.18
CA ARG A 164 32.37 15.69 20.90
C ARG A 164 30.92 15.86 21.35
N ILE A 165 30.74 16.30 22.59
CA ILE A 165 29.46 16.78 23.12
C ILE A 165 29.44 18.30 23.02
N ILE A 166 28.35 18.84 22.53
CA ILE A 166 28.13 20.27 22.33
C ILE A 166 26.87 20.67 23.11
N PHE A 167 26.94 21.76 23.86
CA PHE A 167 25.84 22.25 24.68
C PHE A 167 25.71 23.78 24.59
N ARG A 168 24.51 24.29 24.85
CA ARG A 168 24.20 25.72 24.98
C ARG A 168 24.41 26.20 26.43
N PRO A 169 24.89 27.44 26.66
CA PRO A 169 24.91 28.02 28.00
C PRO A 169 23.50 28.13 28.57
N ARG A 170 23.30 27.65 29.81
CA ARG A 170 22.03 27.84 30.53
C ARG A 170 21.98 29.27 31.09
N ALA A 171 20.94 30.03 30.74
CA ALA A 171 20.74 31.42 31.17
C ALA A 171 20.64 31.62 32.71
N PHE A 172 20.50 30.54 33.48
CA PHE A 172 20.34 30.56 34.94
C PHE A 172 21.64 30.36 35.72
N GLU A 173 22.79 30.11 35.08
CA GLU A 173 24.06 29.99 35.83
C GLU A 173 24.64 31.33 36.27
N THR A 174 24.12 32.45 35.77
CA THR A 174 24.57 33.78 36.15
C THR A 174 23.71 34.44 37.22
N PHE A 175 22.62 33.81 37.69
CA PHE A 175 21.73 34.40 38.69
C PHE A 175 21.43 33.40 39.82
N ASP A 176 21.44 33.86 41.07
CA ASP A 176 20.94 33.04 42.18
C ASP A 176 19.42 32.82 42.10
N GLU A 177 18.88 31.98 42.99
CA GLU A 177 17.44 31.61 43.06
C GLU A 177 16.49 32.82 43.27
N TRP A 178 17.06 34.03 43.48
CA TRP A 178 16.36 35.30 43.65
C TRP A 178 16.57 36.27 42.47
N GLY A 179 17.20 35.83 41.38
CA GLY A 179 17.40 36.63 40.17
C GLY A 179 18.50 37.68 40.29
N SER A 180 19.48 37.51 41.19
CA SER A 180 20.63 38.43 41.33
C SER A 180 21.87 37.91 40.62
N PRO A 181 22.60 38.73 39.82
CA PRO A 181 23.76 38.25 39.10
C PRO A 181 24.89 37.78 40.04
N LEU A 182 25.43 36.58 39.85
CA LEU A 182 26.49 35.97 40.67
C LEU A 182 27.90 36.58 40.46
N MET A 183 28.05 37.57 39.58
CA MET A 183 29.33 38.22 39.26
C MET A 183 29.23 39.73 39.52
N ASN A 184 30.05 40.24 40.45
CA ASN A 184 29.96 41.60 40.99
C ASN A 184 31.07 42.56 40.49
N ASP A 185 31.70 42.29 39.33
CA ASP A 185 32.82 43.12 38.85
C ASP A 185 32.60 43.62 37.41
N GLY A 186 32.40 44.94 37.29
CA GLY A 186 32.03 45.63 36.04
C GLY A 186 33.09 45.60 34.94
N ASN A 187 34.30 45.10 35.21
CA ASN A 187 35.35 44.96 34.21
C ASN A 187 35.30 43.63 33.42
N GLN A 188 34.50 42.64 33.83
CA GLN A 188 34.29 41.40 33.07
C GLN A 188 33.05 41.42 32.17
N TYR A 189 32.14 42.37 32.37
CA TYR A 189 30.97 42.53 31.48
C TYR A 189 31.37 42.97 30.06
N ASN A 190 32.45 43.77 29.94
CA ASN A 190 32.98 44.18 28.63
C ASN A 190 33.77 43.06 27.92
N SER A 191 34.25 42.03 28.61
CA SER A 191 34.89 40.87 27.96
C SER A 191 33.87 39.83 27.44
N MET A 192 32.57 40.00 27.74
CA MET A 192 31.49 39.17 27.22
C MET A 192 31.08 39.57 25.78
N PHE A 193 31.51 40.74 25.31
CA PHE A 193 31.24 41.26 23.96
C PHE A 193 32.51 41.60 23.15
N GLU A 194 33.70 41.36 23.70
CA GLU A 194 34.92 41.33 22.89
C GLU A 194 35.08 39.93 22.28
N THR A 195 34.77 39.80 20.99
CA THR A 195 35.18 38.65 20.19
C THR A 195 36.72 38.62 20.10
N ALA A 196 37.37 38.05 21.10
CA ALA A 196 38.72 37.54 20.95
C ALA A 196 38.67 36.38 19.95
N ARG A 197 39.75 36.18 19.19
CA ARG A 197 39.92 35.24 18.07
C ARG A 197 39.62 33.75 18.34
N ASP A 198 39.05 33.39 19.50
CA ASP A 198 38.93 32.04 19.98
C ASP A 198 37.44 31.67 20.15
N ARG A 199 36.95 30.76 19.31
CA ARG A 199 35.53 30.56 18.95
C ARG A 199 34.63 29.88 20.00
N TYR A 200 35.10 29.63 21.23
CA TYR A 200 34.35 28.84 22.22
C TYR A 200 34.46 29.42 23.63
N GLU A 201 33.34 29.45 24.35
CA GLU A 201 33.20 30.09 25.69
C GLU A 201 33.66 29.20 26.85
N LYS A 202 33.43 27.88 26.78
CA LYS A 202 33.99 26.84 27.69
C LYS A 202 34.53 25.66 26.87
N LYS A 203 35.77 25.21 27.16
CA LYS A 203 36.44 24.10 26.42
C LYS A 203 37.00 23.05 27.39
N MET A 204 36.55 21.81 27.24
CA MET A 204 37.22 20.61 27.74
C MET A 204 37.39 19.63 26.58
N TRP A 205 38.38 18.74 26.64
CA TRP A 205 38.58 17.76 25.56
C TRP A 205 37.34 16.87 25.40
N GLY A 206 36.72 16.86 24.20
CA GLY A 206 35.48 16.14 23.92
C GLY A 206 34.19 16.81 24.40
N ARG A 207 34.23 18.00 25.03
CA ARG A 207 33.06 18.76 25.47
C ARG A 207 33.24 20.26 25.24
N VAL A 208 32.38 20.84 24.41
CA VAL A 208 32.56 22.20 23.90
C VAL A 208 31.26 22.99 23.93
N GLU A 209 31.34 24.24 24.36
CA GLU A 209 30.25 25.19 24.22
C GLU A 209 30.34 25.89 22.86
N ASP A 210 29.42 25.58 21.94
CA ASP A 210 29.39 26.13 20.57
C ASP A 210 27.94 26.33 20.11
N THR A 211 27.42 27.52 20.38
CA THR A 211 26.05 27.91 20.01
C THR A 211 25.88 28.01 18.49
N TYR A 212 26.92 28.42 17.76
CA TYR A 212 26.88 28.56 16.30
C TYR A 212 26.74 27.20 15.61
N LEU A 213 27.50 26.19 16.04
CA LEU A 213 27.40 24.84 15.50
C LEU A 213 26.06 24.18 15.86
N LEU A 214 25.53 24.40 17.07
CA LEU A 214 24.19 23.95 17.45
C LEU A 214 23.09 24.57 16.58
N ASP A 215 23.18 25.87 16.32
CA ASP A 215 22.21 26.57 15.47
C ASP A 215 22.31 26.09 14.01
N ASN A 216 23.52 25.82 13.50
CA ASN A 216 23.72 25.22 12.18
C ASN A 216 23.12 23.81 12.07
N ILE A 217 23.33 22.94 13.07
CA ILE A 217 22.73 21.60 13.12
C ILE A 217 21.21 21.68 13.25
N THR A 218 20.72 22.60 14.08
CA THR A 218 19.28 22.87 14.21
C THR A 218 18.68 23.26 12.87
N MET A 219 19.34 24.16 12.13
CA MET A 219 18.91 24.54 10.79
C MET A 219 18.91 23.34 9.86
N ALA A 220 19.96 22.52 9.84
CA ALA A 220 20.01 21.30 9.02
C ALA A 220 18.86 20.32 9.33
N ILE A 221 18.44 20.18 10.60
CA ILE A 221 17.27 19.35 10.98
C ILE A 221 15.97 19.95 10.47
N ARG A 222 15.74 21.24 10.73
CA ARG A 222 14.55 21.97 10.27
C ARG A 222 14.42 21.94 8.74
N GLU A 223 15.56 22.11 8.07
CA GLU A 223 15.70 22.12 6.63
C GLU A 223 15.77 20.74 5.99
N GLY A 224 16.03 19.67 6.75
CA GLY A 224 16.10 18.28 6.28
C GLY A 224 14.82 17.50 6.54
N ILE A 225 14.21 17.63 7.73
CA ILE A 225 13.01 16.90 8.18
C ILE A 225 11.76 17.79 8.21
N ILE A 226 10.68 17.39 7.52
CA ILE A 226 9.42 18.13 7.51
C ILE A 226 8.72 17.96 8.86
N GLY A 227 8.19 19.06 9.40
CA GLY A 227 7.57 19.10 10.73
C GLY A 227 8.55 19.43 11.86
N ALA A 228 9.86 19.53 11.59
CA ALA A 228 10.86 19.87 12.58
C ALA A 228 11.02 21.39 12.85
N ASN A 229 10.20 22.26 12.24
CA ASN A 229 10.33 23.73 12.33
C ASN A 229 10.43 24.28 13.77
N GLY A 230 9.74 23.64 14.73
CA GLY A 230 9.76 24.02 16.14
C GLY A 230 10.92 23.46 16.96
N PHE A 231 11.70 22.51 16.42
CA PHE A 231 12.80 21.86 17.14
C PHE A 231 14.02 22.78 17.24
N ARG A 232 14.67 22.86 18.40
CA ARG A 232 15.95 23.58 18.57
C ARG A 232 16.90 22.68 19.35
N ALA A 233 18.06 22.36 18.80
CA ALA A 233 19.03 21.55 19.54
C ALA A 233 19.62 22.38 20.70
N ASP A 234 19.50 21.84 21.91
CA ASP A 234 20.19 22.35 23.10
C ASP A 234 21.45 21.53 23.40
N TYR A 235 21.41 20.24 23.04
CA TYR A 235 22.52 19.31 23.16
C TYR A 235 22.74 18.55 21.85
N VAL A 236 24.01 18.37 21.49
CA VAL A 236 24.43 17.56 20.35
C VAL A 236 25.60 16.67 20.72
N VAL A 237 25.61 15.45 20.18
CA VAL A 237 26.78 14.55 20.21
C VAL A 237 27.17 14.23 18.78
N ILE A 238 28.41 14.56 18.40
CA ILE A 238 28.98 14.21 17.09
C ILE A 238 29.96 13.07 17.29
N VAL A 239 29.85 12.01 16.48
CA VAL A 239 30.78 10.89 16.46
C VAL A 239 31.19 10.60 15.02
N THR A 240 32.49 10.55 14.74
CA THR A 240 33.03 10.35 13.39
C THR A 240 33.97 9.14 13.39
N TRP A 241 33.64 8.12 12.59
CA TRP A 241 34.50 6.99 12.29
C TRP A 241 35.29 7.31 11.02
N GLU A 242 36.56 7.62 11.18
CA GLU A 242 37.44 8.03 10.10
C GLU A 242 38.26 6.84 9.60
N ARG A 243 38.15 6.57 8.29
CA ARG A 243 38.95 5.59 7.55
C ARG A 243 38.99 4.21 8.23
N MET A 244 37.86 3.71 8.73
CA MET A 244 37.77 2.38 9.37
C MET A 244 37.81 1.25 8.34
N ALA A 245 38.66 0.25 8.55
CA ALA A 245 38.79 -0.92 7.69
C ALA A 245 37.89 -2.08 8.15
N TYR A 246 37.54 -2.98 7.23
CA TYR A 246 36.77 -4.17 7.57
C TYR A 246 37.57 -5.13 8.47
N GLY A 247 36.87 -5.84 9.35
CA GLY A 247 37.46 -6.86 10.22
C GLY A 247 38.19 -7.94 9.42
N GLY A 248 39.51 -8.07 9.65
CA GLY A 248 40.38 -8.97 8.89
C GLY A 248 41.08 -8.36 7.66
N ALA A 249 41.02 -7.04 7.48
CA ALA A 249 41.79 -6.36 6.43
C ALA A 249 43.31 -6.53 6.61
N PRO A 250 44.09 -6.66 5.51
CA PRO A 250 45.55 -6.72 5.56
C PRO A 250 46.17 -5.44 6.16
N LYS A 251 47.18 -5.63 7.02
CA LYS A 251 48.03 -4.51 7.45
C LYS A 251 48.95 -4.09 6.31
N VAL A 252 48.97 -2.79 5.99
CA VAL A 252 49.86 -2.22 4.97
C VAL A 252 51.16 -1.81 5.66
N THR A 253 52.24 -2.55 5.44
CA THR A 253 53.52 -2.34 6.15
C THR A 253 54.39 -1.24 5.54
N GLN A 254 54.14 -0.84 4.29
CA GLN A 254 54.96 0.12 3.57
C GLN A 254 54.26 1.50 3.46
N VAL A 255 54.96 2.57 3.85
CA VAL A 255 54.42 3.93 3.88
C VAL A 255 54.10 4.48 2.48
N ASN A 256 54.84 4.05 1.46
CA ASN A 256 54.59 4.39 0.05
C ASN A 256 53.29 3.77 -0.52
N ARG A 257 52.64 2.84 0.20
CA ARG A 257 51.35 2.22 -0.19
C ARG A 257 50.15 2.85 0.53
N TYR A 258 50.28 4.10 0.98
CA TYR A 258 49.24 4.84 1.68
C TYR A 258 47.89 4.89 0.93
N GLU A 259 47.91 5.14 -0.39
CA GLU A 259 46.70 5.18 -1.21
C GLU A 259 46.02 3.81 -1.36
N GLU A 260 46.77 2.72 -1.25
CA GLU A 260 46.20 1.38 -1.26
C GLU A 260 45.46 1.07 0.04
N ALA A 261 46.00 1.54 1.18
CA ALA A 261 45.35 1.41 2.48
C ALA A 261 43.99 2.13 2.52
N LYS A 262 43.83 3.25 1.79
CA LYS A 262 42.56 3.98 1.68
C LYS A 262 41.46 3.23 0.91
N ARG A 263 41.81 2.27 0.04
CA ARG A 263 40.82 1.59 -0.83
C ARG A 263 39.81 0.74 -0.06
N TRP A 264 40.16 0.31 1.15
CA TRP A 264 39.35 -0.61 1.94
C TRP A 264 38.81 0.02 3.21
N THR A 265 38.71 1.35 3.24
CA THR A 265 38.24 2.08 4.40
C THR A 265 36.91 2.78 4.14
N ASN A 266 36.13 2.89 5.22
CA ASN A 266 34.88 3.61 5.28
C ASN A 266 35.03 4.82 6.21
N THR A 267 34.45 5.95 5.81
CA THR A 267 34.35 7.17 6.64
C THR A 267 32.90 7.62 6.73
N TYR A 268 32.40 7.76 7.94
CA TYR A 268 31.02 8.15 8.22
C TYR A 268 30.89 8.81 9.59
N GLN A 269 29.83 9.57 9.79
CA GLN A 269 29.58 10.36 10.99
C GLN A 269 28.12 10.22 11.43
N VAL A 270 27.91 10.18 12.74
CA VAL A 270 26.60 10.30 13.39
C VAL A 270 26.52 11.61 14.16
N VAL A 271 25.37 12.27 14.06
CA VAL A 271 25.03 13.43 14.87
C VAL A 271 23.73 13.13 15.63
N LEU A 272 23.81 13.07 16.95
CA LEU A 272 22.66 13.01 17.84
C LEU A 272 22.31 14.44 18.26
N ALA A 273 21.07 14.88 18.11
CA ALA A 273 20.61 16.20 18.52
C ALA A 273 19.35 16.08 19.36
N THR A 274 19.26 16.80 20.48
CA THR A 274 18.11 16.74 21.38
C THR A 274 17.82 18.08 22.07
N ASP A 275 16.55 18.29 22.41
CA ASP A 275 16.03 19.32 23.32
C ASP A 275 15.48 18.70 24.64
N GLU A 276 15.92 17.47 24.96
CA GLU A 276 15.44 16.59 26.04
C GLU A 276 13.98 16.11 25.90
N ILE A 277 13.23 16.58 24.91
CA ILE A 277 11.85 16.17 24.62
C ILE A 277 11.81 15.36 23.31
N ARG A 278 12.52 15.83 22.29
CA ARG A 278 12.60 15.29 20.94
C ARG A 278 14.07 15.04 20.61
N SER A 279 14.33 13.89 20.01
CA SER A 279 15.66 13.49 19.56
C SER A 279 15.68 13.26 18.06
N TYR A 280 16.72 13.74 17.40
CA TYR A 280 16.99 13.48 15.99
C TYR A 280 18.39 12.89 15.82
N VAL A 281 18.52 12.06 14.78
CA VAL A 281 19.78 11.40 14.43
C VAL A 281 20.06 11.64 12.96
N MET A 282 21.27 12.11 12.64
CA MET A 282 21.77 12.21 11.26
C MET A 282 22.85 11.17 11.01
N PHE A 283 22.79 10.55 9.83
CA PHE A 283 23.84 9.67 9.32
C PHE A 283 24.49 10.31 8.10
N ASN A 284 25.74 10.75 8.25
CA ASN A 284 26.50 11.38 7.18
C ASN A 284 27.55 10.39 6.67
N TYR A 285 27.34 9.85 5.48
CA TYR A 285 28.30 8.92 4.85
C TYR A 285 29.22 9.68 3.89
N ALA A 286 30.52 9.73 4.18
CA ALA A 286 31.50 10.31 3.25
C ALA A 286 31.93 9.31 2.19
N HIS A 287 32.38 8.14 2.63
CA HIS A 287 32.84 7.12 1.73
C HIS A 287 32.58 5.72 2.29
N ILE A 288 31.98 4.86 1.46
CA ILE A 288 31.70 3.46 1.79
C ILE A 288 32.24 2.61 0.64
N ASN A 289 33.32 1.88 0.90
CA ASN A 289 34.02 1.02 -0.05
C ASN A 289 33.73 -0.47 0.16
N TRP A 290 33.58 -0.86 1.43
CA TRP A 290 33.36 -2.24 1.85
C TRP A 290 32.04 -2.34 2.60
N THR A 291 31.43 -3.53 2.58
CA THR A 291 30.09 -3.81 3.11
C THR A 291 30.07 -4.86 4.19
N SER A 292 31.05 -5.76 4.24
CA SER A 292 31.04 -6.93 5.11
C SER A 292 32.46 -7.26 5.60
N SER A 293 32.60 -7.86 6.80
CA SER A 293 33.89 -8.28 7.37
C SER A 293 34.26 -9.73 7.00
N ASN A 294 35.51 -10.13 7.22
CA ASN A 294 35.94 -11.53 7.05
C ASN A 294 35.22 -12.46 8.04
N THR A 295 34.88 -11.98 9.24
CA THR A 295 34.09 -12.72 10.24
C THR A 295 32.68 -13.05 9.73
N ALA A 296 32.12 -12.21 8.85
CA ALA A 296 30.88 -12.49 8.13
C ALA A 296 31.07 -13.35 6.85
N GLY A 297 32.28 -13.89 6.61
CA GLY A 297 32.59 -14.71 5.43
C GLY A 297 32.90 -13.91 4.15
N ALA A 298 33.18 -12.60 4.27
CA ALA A 298 33.48 -11.76 3.11
C ALA A 298 34.89 -11.99 2.55
N LEU A 299 35.06 -11.76 1.24
CA LEU A 299 36.37 -11.69 0.59
C LEU A 299 36.63 -10.24 0.20
N GLN A 300 37.75 -9.66 0.66
CA GLN A 300 38.13 -8.27 0.39
C GLN A 300 37.06 -7.23 0.79
N GLY A 301 36.32 -7.51 1.87
CA GLY A 301 35.34 -6.57 2.41
C GLY A 301 33.96 -6.59 1.73
N ARG A 302 33.67 -7.56 0.84
CA ARG A 302 32.38 -7.71 0.15
C ARG A 302 31.91 -9.17 0.07
N GLY A 303 30.61 -9.37 -0.13
CA GLY A 303 30.02 -10.69 -0.38
C GLY A 303 29.94 -11.60 0.85
N GLY A 304 29.99 -11.05 2.06
CA GLY A 304 29.76 -11.83 3.28
C GLY A 304 28.31 -12.30 3.40
N LEU A 305 28.08 -13.33 4.22
CA LEU A 305 26.75 -13.92 4.52
C LEU A 305 25.77 -12.88 5.07
N GLN A 306 26.27 -11.90 5.83
CA GLN A 306 25.53 -10.73 6.29
C GLN A 306 26.43 -9.50 6.14
N SER A 307 25.88 -8.42 5.59
CA SER A 307 26.59 -7.14 5.49
C SER A 307 26.35 -6.27 6.72
N ALA A 308 27.03 -5.13 6.79
CA ALA A 308 26.85 -4.17 7.87
C ALA A 308 25.38 -3.79 8.05
N ILE A 309 24.95 -3.66 9.29
CA ILE A 309 23.61 -3.19 9.62
C ILE A 309 23.65 -1.70 9.95
N ALA A 310 22.60 -0.98 9.57
CA ALA A 310 22.38 0.40 9.94
C ALA A 310 20.90 0.57 10.36
N GLY A 311 20.63 1.33 11.41
CA GLY A 311 19.29 1.45 11.98
C GLY A 311 19.29 1.65 13.49
N PHE A 312 18.13 1.41 14.11
CA PHE A 312 17.85 1.68 15.52
C PHE A 312 17.28 0.44 16.20
N ASN A 313 17.86 0.01 17.32
CA ASN A 313 17.27 -1.01 18.18
C ASN A 313 16.73 -0.37 19.46
N GLY A 314 15.43 -0.52 19.74
CA GLY A 314 14.84 0.03 20.96
C GLY A 314 15.29 -0.68 22.24
N GLY A 315 15.75 -1.93 22.14
CA GLY A 315 16.16 -2.77 23.27
C GLY A 315 14.96 -3.30 24.08
N ASN A 316 15.21 -4.23 24.99
CA ASN A 316 14.19 -4.92 25.80
C ASN A 316 13.00 -5.49 24.99
N GLY A 317 13.21 -5.89 23.73
CA GLY A 317 12.15 -6.40 22.85
C GLY A 317 11.28 -5.32 22.19
N THR A 318 11.63 -4.03 22.31
CA THR A 318 10.86 -2.90 21.75
C THR A 318 10.89 -2.85 20.22
N GLY A 319 11.83 -3.54 19.57
CA GLY A 319 11.88 -3.70 18.11
C GLY A 319 13.08 -3.02 17.44
N TRP A 320 13.33 -3.44 16.19
CA TRP A 320 14.40 -2.95 15.32
C TRP A 320 13.84 -2.20 14.11
N THR A 321 14.34 -1.00 13.87
CA THR A 321 14.00 -0.19 12.69
C THR A 321 15.23 -0.08 11.78
N PRO A 322 15.30 -0.84 10.67
CA PRO A 322 16.43 -0.79 9.74
C PRO A 322 16.40 0.49 8.88
N LEU A 323 17.58 0.98 8.52
CA LEU A 323 17.74 1.86 7.35
C LEU A 323 17.67 1.04 6.05
N PRO A 324 17.38 1.67 4.89
CA PRO A 324 17.35 0.97 3.60
C PRO A 324 18.63 0.16 3.33
N TYR A 325 18.48 -1.08 2.83
CA TYR A 325 19.60 -2.01 2.55
C TYR A 325 20.42 -2.47 3.76
N SER A 326 19.95 -2.22 4.99
CA SER A 326 20.60 -2.69 6.22
C SER A 326 20.74 -4.22 6.21
N GLY A 327 21.95 -4.73 6.47
CA GLY A 327 22.24 -6.17 6.42
C GLY A 327 22.45 -6.75 5.01
N GLU A 328 22.18 -5.98 3.95
CA GLU A 328 22.34 -6.40 2.55
C GLU A 328 23.69 -6.00 1.95
N GLY A 329 24.17 -6.75 0.95
CA GLY A 329 25.35 -6.35 0.15
C GLY A 329 25.21 -5.01 -0.58
N ARG A 330 23.97 -4.50 -0.69
CA ARG A 330 23.66 -3.18 -1.26
C ARG A 330 23.70 -2.04 -0.24
N VAL A 331 24.09 -2.27 1.02
CA VAL A 331 24.23 -1.21 2.06
C VAL A 331 25.11 -0.03 1.61
N ILE A 332 26.04 -0.26 0.67
CA ILE A 332 26.82 0.79 -0.02
C ILE A 332 25.96 1.84 -0.75
N LYS A 333 24.71 1.50 -1.09
CA LYS A 333 23.72 2.37 -1.72
C LYS A 333 22.96 3.26 -0.74
N LEU A 334 23.24 3.20 0.57
CA LEU A 334 22.70 4.16 1.56
C LEU A 334 22.97 5.62 1.13
N LYS A 335 24.14 5.88 0.54
CA LYS A 335 24.49 7.21 -0.02
C LYS A 335 23.66 7.62 -1.24
N GLY A 336 22.95 6.68 -1.87
CA GLY A 336 22.13 6.83 -3.07
C GLY A 336 20.63 6.84 -2.78
N TYR A 337 20.22 6.73 -1.52
CA TYR A 337 18.81 6.67 -1.16
C TYR A 337 18.16 8.06 -1.21
N LEU A 338 16.95 8.11 -1.74
CA LEU A 338 16.15 9.31 -1.90
C LEU A 338 14.83 9.16 -1.15
N THR A 339 14.40 10.26 -0.53
CA THR A 339 13.10 10.41 0.11
C THR A 339 12.32 11.53 -0.55
N THR A 340 11.00 11.37 -0.59
CA THR A 340 10.05 12.32 -1.17
C THR A 340 9.03 12.73 -0.12
N ALA A 341 8.59 13.98 -0.18
CA ALA A 341 7.56 14.49 0.69
C ALA A 341 6.66 15.51 -0.02
N PRO A 342 5.33 15.33 -0.02
CA PRO A 342 4.61 14.19 0.57
C PRO A 342 5.00 12.86 -0.08
N ILE A 343 4.73 11.73 0.58
CA ILE A 343 5.04 10.39 0.04
C ILE A 343 4.12 9.98 -1.11
N ALA A 344 3.02 10.72 -1.29
CA ALA A 344 2.03 10.49 -2.33
C ALA A 344 1.42 11.81 -2.83
N ALA A 345 1.01 11.85 -4.09
CA ALA A 345 0.25 12.98 -4.65
C ALA A 345 -0.71 12.53 -5.76
N THR A 346 -1.59 13.42 -6.16
CA THR A 346 -2.58 13.16 -7.22
C THR A 346 -1.96 12.97 -8.60
N MET A 347 -2.51 12.05 -9.40
CA MET A 347 -2.05 11.76 -10.76
C MET A 347 -2.32 12.87 -11.78
N ILE A 348 -3.11 13.90 -11.44
CA ILE A 348 -3.27 15.10 -12.29
C ILE A 348 -2.12 16.09 -12.12
N GLY A 349 -1.20 15.84 -11.18
CA GLY A 349 0.04 16.61 -11.01
C GLY A 349 -0.18 17.98 -10.38
N GLY A 350 0.82 18.86 -10.52
CA GLY A 350 0.76 20.23 -10.01
C GLY A 350 1.15 20.40 -8.54
N VAL A 351 1.44 19.31 -7.84
CA VAL A 351 1.79 19.34 -6.42
C VAL A 351 3.30 19.51 -6.24
N TYR A 352 3.70 20.31 -5.25
CA TYR A 352 5.08 20.40 -4.81
C TYR A 352 5.53 19.11 -4.13
N VAL A 353 6.63 18.53 -4.60
CA VAL A 353 7.29 17.39 -4.01
C VAL A 353 8.69 17.82 -3.59
N ASN A 354 8.90 17.86 -2.27
CA ASN A 354 10.21 18.05 -1.68
C ASN A 354 10.97 16.73 -1.76
N VAL A 355 12.17 16.80 -2.31
CA VAL A 355 13.05 15.68 -2.54
C VAL A 355 14.30 15.86 -1.68
N SER A 356 14.58 14.89 -0.82
CA SER A 356 15.67 14.92 0.16
C SER A 356 16.47 13.61 0.18
N GLY A 357 17.73 13.69 0.60
CA GLY A 357 18.64 12.55 0.67
C GLY A 357 20.07 12.95 0.31
N PRO A 358 20.34 13.31 -0.96
CA PRO A 358 21.65 13.79 -1.36
C PRO A 358 21.89 15.26 -0.96
N CYS A 359 23.13 15.57 -0.59
CA CYS A 359 23.55 16.96 -0.37
C CYS A 359 23.72 17.71 -1.71
N LEU A 360 23.07 18.86 -1.83
CA LEU A 360 22.99 19.71 -3.01
C LEU A 360 23.92 20.92 -2.90
N ARG A 361 24.85 21.04 -3.85
CA ARG A 361 25.79 22.17 -3.97
C ARG A 361 25.12 23.32 -4.73
N GLY A 362 25.64 24.53 -4.55
CA GLY A 362 25.08 25.74 -5.18
C GLY A 362 25.07 25.72 -6.71
N GLY A 363 25.97 24.97 -7.36
CA GLY A 363 26.03 24.81 -8.82
C GLY A 363 25.35 23.55 -9.38
N ASP A 364 24.69 22.75 -8.54
CA ASP A 364 24.03 21.52 -9.00
C ASP A 364 22.74 21.86 -9.77
N VAL A 365 22.55 21.22 -10.93
CA VAL A 365 21.30 21.31 -11.70
C VAL A 365 20.49 20.06 -11.41
N VAL A 366 19.45 20.22 -10.59
CA VAL A 366 18.66 19.09 -10.09
C VAL A 366 17.55 18.74 -11.07
N LYS A 367 17.56 17.49 -11.54
CA LYS A 367 16.47 16.90 -12.33
C LYS A 367 15.97 15.62 -11.66
N VAL A 368 14.67 15.42 -11.63
CA VAL A 368 14.05 14.23 -11.03
C VAL A 368 13.14 13.56 -12.05
N ILE A 369 13.20 12.23 -12.15
CA ILE A 369 12.28 11.42 -12.93
C ILE A 369 11.27 10.81 -11.98
N PHE A 370 9.98 11.06 -12.24
CA PHE A 370 8.86 10.36 -11.63
C PHE A 370 8.27 9.40 -12.67
N ASP A 371 8.42 8.09 -12.44
CA ASP A 371 8.11 7.02 -13.40
C ASP A 371 8.88 7.20 -14.72
N GLU A 372 8.28 7.89 -15.69
CA GLU A 372 8.78 8.14 -17.05
C GLU A 372 9.08 9.63 -17.31
N TYR A 373 8.60 10.54 -16.45
CA TYR A 373 8.63 11.98 -16.72
C TYR A 373 9.72 12.68 -15.92
N GLN A 374 10.63 13.33 -16.65
CA GLN A 374 11.68 14.17 -16.09
C GLN A 374 11.15 15.57 -15.78
N VAL A 375 11.43 16.06 -14.58
CA VAL A 375 11.10 17.41 -14.12
C VAL A 375 12.34 18.15 -13.65
N ASP A 376 12.30 19.46 -13.85
CA ASP A 376 13.29 20.39 -13.31
C ASP A 376 12.90 20.79 -11.89
N CYS A 377 13.88 20.77 -10.99
CA CYS A 377 13.65 21.06 -9.57
C CYS A 377 14.46 22.26 -9.12
N VAL A 378 13.89 23.06 -8.23
CA VAL A 378 14.55 24.21 -7.62
C VAL A 378 15.24 23.75 -6.34
N ARG A 379 16.54 24.03 -6.22
CA ARG A 379 17.29 23.81 -4.97
C ARG A 379 16.81 24.82 -3.94
N LEU A 380 16.23 24.34 -2.84
CA LEU A 380 15.86 25.21 -1.72
C LEU A 380 17.06 25.47 -0.80
N ASN A 381 17.78 24.41 -0.46
CA ASN A 381 18.94 24.46 0.43
C ASN A 381 19.90 23.30 0.11
N MET A 382 20.85 23.01 1.01
CA MET A 382 21.78 21.90 0.81
C MET A 382 21.13 20.52 0.93
N HIS A 383 19.97 20.38 1.57
CA HIS A 383 19.37 19.07 1.90
C HIS A 383 18.11 18.75 1.09
N ARG A 384 17.48 19.77 0.50
CA ARG A 384 16.20 19.66 -0.20
C ARG A 384 16.23 20.38 -1.53
N ALA A 385 15.67 19.69 -2.53
CA ALA A 385 15.15 20.32 -3.74
C ALA A 385 13.63 20.22 -3.71
N GLN A 386 12.97 21.16 -4.38
CA GLN A 386 11.53 21.15 -4.59
C GLN A 386 11.27 20.96 -6.08
N CYS A 387 10.45 19.98 -6.40
CA CYS A 387 10.02 19.66 -7.75
C CYS A 387 8.51 19.88 -7.86
N VAL A 388 8.00 20.21 -9.04
CA VAL A 388 6.56 20.21 -9.31
C VAL A 388 6.23 19.02 -10.18
N LEU A 389 5.24 18.22 -9.76
CA LEU A 389 4.77 17.12 -10.59
C LEU A 389 4.12 17.66 -11.87
N PRO A 390 4.40 17.08 -13.06
CA PRO A 390 3.83 17.55 -14.31
C PRO A 390 2.30 17.45 -14.29
N VAL A 391 1.64 18.55 -14.62
CA VAL A 391 0.19 18.60 -14.76
C VAL A 391 -0.24 17.80 -16.00
N ASN A 392 -1.31 17.01 -15.89
CA ASN A 392 -1.97 16.31 -17.00
C ASN A 392 -1.06 15.33 -17.78
N ARG A 393 -0.11 14.67 -17.12
CA ARG A 393 0.77 13.66 -17.77
C ARG A 393 0.76 12.28 -17.12
N MET A 394 0.54 12.18 -15.81
CA MET A 394 0.78 10.92 -15.10
C MET A 394 -0.32 9.87 -15.31
N TYR A 395 -1.61 10.23 -15.14
CA TYR A 395 -2.81 9.38 -15.37
C TYR A 395 -2.69 7.88 -15.02
N LYS A 396 -2.00 7.59 -13.92
CA LYS A 396 -1.74 6.25 -13.40
C LYS A 396 -1.74 6.32 -11.87
N THR A 397 -2.13 5.22 -11.23
CA THR A 397 -2.15 5.07 -9.77
C THR A 397 -1.16 3.99 -9.32
N GLY A 398 -0.75 4.06 -8.06
CA GLY A 398 0.15 3.09 -7.45
C GLY A 398 1.58 3.59 -7.25
N LEU A 399 2.46 2.67 -6.84
CA LEU A 399 3.86 2.96 -6.54
C LEU A 399 4.66 3.18 -7.84
N VAL A 400 5.38 4.29 -7.91
CA VAL A 400 6.27 4.65 -9.01
C VAL A 400 7.71 4.85 -8.53
N ASN A 401 8.65 4.60 -9.43
CA ASN A 401 10.07 4.82 -9.16
C ASN A 401 10.42 6.30 -9.30
N VAL A 402 11.22 6.80 -8.37
CA VAL A 402 11.78 8.16 -8.41
C VAL A 402 13.27 8.07 -8.56
N LYS A 403 13.82 8.85 -9.50
CA LYS A 403 15.27 8.93 -9.71
C LYS A 403 15.71 10.38 -9.74
N MET A 404 16.80 10.72 -9.07
CA MET A 404 17.30 12.09 -9.02
C MET A 404 18.71 12.18 -9.61
N SER A 405 18.93 13.29 -10.33
CA SER A 405 20.17 13.72 -10.95
C SER A 405 20.59 15.07 -10.37
N ARG A 406 21.90 15.28 -10.25
CA ARG A 406 22.52 16.56 -9.86
C ARG A 406 23.34 17.20 -10.99
N ASP A 407 23.53 16.48 -12.09
CA ASP A 407 24.38 16.83 -13.23
C ASP A 407 23.56 17.25 -14.46
N GLY A 408 22.33 17.74 -14.24
CA GLY A 408 21.45 18.17 -15.32
C GLY A 408 20.88 17.01 -16.15
N GLY A 409 20.81 15.80 -15.60
CA GLY A 409 20.17 14.63 -16.22
C GLY A 409 21.13 13.68 -16.95
N GLN A 410 22.45 13.81 -16.79
CA GLN A 410 23.41 12.88 -17.40
C GLN A 410 23.44 11.54 -16.65
N SER A 411 23.30 11.56 -15.33
CA SER A 411 23.25 10.36 -14.50
C SER A 411 22.17 10.46 -13.41
N TYR A 412 21.63 9.30 -13.04
CA TYR A 412 20.58 9.15 -12.02
C TYR A 412 21.00 8.20 -10.89
N PRO A 413 22.02 8.55 -10.10
CA PRO A 413 22.56 7.67 -9.07
C PRO A 413 21.68 7.56 -7.82
N TYR A 414 20.71 8.47 -7.64
CA TYR A 414 19.84 8.52 -6.47
C TYR A 414 18.47 7.94 -6.80
N VAL A 415 17.97 7.03 -5.96
CA VAL A 415 16.72 6.29 -6.21
C VAL A 415 15.81 6.29 -4.98
N GLY A 416 14.51 6.38 -5.21
CA GLY A 416 13.47 6.30 -4.21
C GLY A 416 12.15 5.86 -4.82
N THR A 417 11.08 5.88 -4.04
CA THR A 417 9.73 5.55 -4.47
C THR A 417 8.77 6.68 -4.14
N PHE A 418 7.63 6.70 -4.84
CA PHE A 418 6.57 7.68 -4.67
C PHE A 418 5.24 7.05 -5.05
N TYR A 419 4.13 7.46 -4.43
CA TYR A 419 2.82 6.88 -4.72
C TYR A 419 1.91 7.87 -5.45
N LEU A 420 1.34 7.45 -6.58
CA LEU A 420 0.35 8.26 -7.30
C LEU A 420 -1.07 7.87 -6.88
N LEU A 421 -1.80 8.86 -6.38
CA LEU A 421 -3.20 8.73 -5.96
C LEU A 421 -4.13 9.18 -7.08
N GLN A 422 -5.31 8.58 -7.14
CA GLN A 422 -6.35 9.06 -8.01
C GLN A 422 -6.99 10.35 -7.46
N PRO A 423 -7.56 11.22 -8.31
CA PRO A 423 -8.14 12.49 -7.89
C PRO A 423 -9.25 12.36 -6.85
N ALA A 424 -10.05 11.28 -6.88
CA ALA A 424 -11.13 11.09 -5.91
C ALA A 424 -10.64 10.75 -4.49
N LEU A 425 -9.44 10.18 -4.35
CA LEU A 425 -8.83 9.84 -3.05
C LEU A 425 -7.79 10.87 -2.59
N ALA A 426 -7.26 11.67 -3.50
CA ALA A 426 -6.32 12.72 -3.16
C ALA A 426 -6.99 13.77 -2.28
N THR A 427 -6.33 14.17 -1.19
CA THR A 427 -6.79 15.25 -0.33
C THR A 427 -6.83 16.55 -1.15
N PRO A 428 -8.01 17.18 -1.32
CA PRO A 428 -8.12 18.40 -2.12
C PRO A 428 -7.48 19.58 -1.38
N ALA A 429 -6.68 20.37 -2.10
CA ALA A 429 -6.11 21.60 -1.58
C ALA A 429 -7.14 22.74 -1.56
N ILE A 430 -8.12 22.68 -2.47
CA ILE A 430 -9.26 23.60 -2.53
C ILE A 430 -10.48 22.90 -1.95
N LYS A 431 -11.05 23.49 -0.90
CA LYS A 431 -12.32 23.05 -0.32
C LYS A 431 -13.46 23.79 -1.02
N LEU A 432 -14.32 23.02 -1.68
CA LEU A 432 -15.59 23.51 -2.19
C LEU A 432 -16.58 23.51 -1.02
N ILE A 433 -17.09 24.68 -0.65
CA ILE A 433 -17.96 24.84 0.51
C ILE A 433 -19.41 24.80 0.05
N ASP A 434 -20.15 23.80 0.54
CA ASP A 434 -21.59 23.68 0.35
C ASP A 434 -22.32 24.21 1.59
N ASN A 435 -23.42 24.94 1.41
CA ASN A 435 -24.23 25.45 2.52
C ASN A 435 -25.36 24.45 2.85
N PRO A 436 -25.31 23.72 3.97
CA PRO A 436 -26.34 22.72 4.31
C PRO A 436 -27.71 23.33 4.59
N ARG A 437 -27.80 24.64 4.87
CA ARG A 437 -29.09 25.32 5.10
C ARG A 437 -29.83 25.67 3.81
N GLU A 438 -29.12 25.69 2.69
CA GLU A 438 -29.67 26.00 1.36
C GLU A 438 -29.37 24.82 0.43
N PRO A 439 -30.19 23.75 0.45
CA PRO A 439 -29.89 22.51 -0.26
C PRO A 439 -29.70 22.68 -1.77
N HIS A 440 -30.28 23.72 -2.37
CA HIS A 440 -30.17 24.02 -3.80
C HIS A 440 -28.95 24.87 -4.16
N ASN A 441 -28.21 25.39 -3.18
CA ASN A 441 -27.07 26.27 -3.37
C ASN A 441 -25.77 25.53 -2.96
N ASN A 442 -25.35 24.61 -3.83
CA ASN A 442 -24.19 23.76 -3.65
C ASN A 442 -23.45 23.58 -4.99
N TRP A 443 -22.21 23.10 -4.95
CA TRP A 443 -21.33 22.94 -6.12
C TRP A 443 -21.78 21.87 -7.13
N ARG A 444 -22.83 21.10 -6.83
CA ARG A 444 -23.42 20.10 -7.74
C ARG A 444 -24.73 20.54 -8.39
N SER A 445 -25.37 21.55 -7.81
CA SER A 445 -26.63 22.08 -8.28
C SER A 445 -26.43 22.90 -9.55
N ALA A 446 -27.26 22.68 -10.57
CA ALA A 446 -27.30 23.54 -11.74
C ALA A 446 -27.86 24.95 -11.44
N ASN A 447 -28.55 25.13 -10.31
CA ASN A 447 -29.28 26.35 -9.97
C ASN A 447 -28.63 27.17 -8.85
N ALA A 448 -27.37 26.90 -8.52
CA ALA A 448 -26.65 27.64 -7.48
C ALA A 448 -26.68 29.16 -7.72
N THR A 449 -26.77 29.92 -6.63
CA THR A 449 -26.81 31.40 -6.62
C THR A 449 -25.58 32.00 -5.98
N ARG A 450 -24.88 31.24 -5.13
CA ARG A 450 -23.74 31.74 -4.37
C ARG A 450 -22.83 30.57 -4.02
N LEU A 451 -21.69 30.47 -4.69
CA LEU A 451 -20.69 29.43 -4.48
C LEU A 451 -19.45 30.01 -3.81
N ARG A 452 -18.93 29.27 -2.84
CA ARG A 452 -17.74 29.63 -2.07
C ARG A 452 -16.70 28.52 -2.13
N LEU A 453 -15.44 28.92 -2.30
CA LEU A 453 -14.29 28.05 -2.24
C LEU A 453 -13.26 28.59 -1.24
N GLU A 454 -12.52 27.69 -0.61
CA GLU A 454 -11.50 28.01 0.40
C GLU A 454 -10.21 27.25 0.13
N TRP A 455 -9.08 27.90 0.37
CA TRP A 455 -7.75 27.29 0.30
C TRP A 455 -6.84 27.87 1.38
N ALA A 456 -5.65 27.31 1.54
CA ALA A 456 -4.64 27.84 2.46
C ALA A 456 -3.64 28.73 1.71
N PRO A 457 -3.69 30.08 1.83
CA PRO A 457 -2.85 31.01 1.06
C PRO A 457 -1.36 30.75 1.19
N TYR A 458 -0.89 30.54 2.42
CA TYR A 458 0.51 30.36 2.76
C TYR A 458 1.12 29.06 2.21
N ASN A 459 0.28 28.07 1.87
CA ASN A 459 0.77 26.84 1.26
C ASN A 459 1.03 27.01 -0.25
N LEU A 460 0.39 28.00 -0.89
CA LEU A 460 0.59 28.30 -2.31
C LEU A 460 1.82 29.19 -2.50
N THR A 461 1.95 30.23 -1.69
CA THR A 461 3.10 31.14 -1.71
C THR A 461 3.26 31.86 -0.38
N ASN A 462 4.50 32.24 -0.07
CA ASN A 462 4.82 33.09 1.08
C ASN A 462 4.67 34.59 0.78
N ASP A 463 4.46 34.97 -0.49
CA ASP A 463 4.21 36.36 -0.87
C ASP A 463 2.77 36.76 -0.53
N ILE A 464 2.64 37.68 0.43
CA ILE A 464 1.37 38.21 0.92
C ILE A 464 0.64 39.06 -0.13
N ASN A 465 1.34 39.58 -1.13
CA ASN A 465 0.76 40.39 -2.19
C ASN A 465 0.56 39.60 -3.49
N ALA A 466 0.79 38.29 -3.47
CA ALA A 466 0.58 37.45 -4.63
C ALA A 466 -0.89 37.48 -5.05
N MET A 467 -1.09 37.65 -6.35
CA MET A 467 -2.40 37.52 -6.98
C MET A 467 -2.56 36.10 -7.50
N VAL A 468 -3.78 35.58 -7.45
CA VAL A 468 -4.12 34.23 -7.90
C VAL A 468 -5.14 34.26 -9.03
N ASP A 469 -5.01 33.29 -9.92
CA ASP A 469 -5.98 32.98 -10.96
C ASP A 469 -6.76 31.73 -10.57
N ILE A 470 -8.08 31.82 -10.65
CA ILE A 470 -9.03 30.75 -10.38
C ILE A 470 -9.61 30.31 -11.71
N LYS A 471 -9.16 29.15 -12.18
CA LYS A 471 -9.50 28.58 -13.49
C LYS A 471 -10.31 27.30 -13.35
N LEU A 472 -11.13 27.02 -14.34
CA LEU A 472 -11.95 25.83 -14.43
C LEU A 472 -11.33 24.86 -15.43
N MET A 473 -11.07 23.63 -15.00
CA MET A 473 -10.42 22.58 -15.80
C MET A 473 -11.42 21.47 -16.09
N GLY A 474 -11.67 21.16 -17.35
CA GLY A 474 -12.66 20.16 -17.78
C GLY A 474 -12.03 18.88 -18.29
N TYR A 475 -12.62 17.74 -17.94
CA TYR A 475 -12.22 16.42 -18.45
C TYR A 475 -13.24 15.90 -19.46
N TRP A 476 -12.74 15.37 -20.56
CA TRP A 476 -13.53 14.69 -21.58
C TRP A 476 -12.77 13.51 -22.15
N GLU A 477 -13.48 12.45 -22.53
CA GLU A 477 -12.92 11.28 -23.18
C GLU A 477 -13.83 10.77 -24.28
N ASP A 478 -13.23 10.08 -25.25
CA ASP A 478 -13.92 9.29 -26.28
C ASP A 478 -13.39 7.84 -26.25
N THR A 479 -13.64 7.04 -27.29
CA THR A 479 -13.16 5.65 -27.36
C THR A 479 -11.64 5.52 -27.44
N ASP A 480 -10.95 6.52 -28.02
CA ASP A 480 -9.50 6.42 -28.31
C ASP A 480 -8.63 7.34 -27.46
N ASP A 481 -9.15 8.49 -27.01
CA ASP A 481 -8.34 9.54 -26.38
C ASP A 481 -9.08 10.27 -25.24
N HIS A 482 -8.30 10.93 -24.38
CA HIS A 482 -8.79 11.75 -23.27
C HIS A 482 -8.13 13.12 -23.26
N VAL A 483 -8.88 14.12 -22.80
CA VAL A 483 -8.44 15.51 -22.70
C VAL A 483 -8.78 16.03 -21.30
N PHE A 484 -7.80 16.67 -20.67
CA PHE A 484 -8.02 17.47 -19.47
C PHE A 484 -7.39 18.84 -19.72
N GLU A 485 -8.21 19.87 -19.86
CA GLU A 485 -7.76 21.19 -20.28
C GLU A 485 -8.54 22.32 -19.61
N GLU A 486 -8.04 23.54 -19.73
CA GLU A 486 -8.70 24.73 -19.21
C GLU A 486 -9.92 25.07 -20.05
N ILE A 487 -11.09 25.19 -19.42
CA ILE A 487 -12.36 25.47 -20.10
C ILE A 487 -12.86 26.90 -19.90
N GLY A 488 -12.38 27.59 -18.85
CA GLY A 488 -12.73 28.98 -18.61
C GLY A 488 -12.17 29.53 -17.30
N THR A 489 -12.24 30.85 -17.14
CA THR A 489 -11.81 31.56 -15.93
C THR A 489 -13.00 31.84 -15.01
N ILE A 490 -12.84 31.62 -13.69
CA ILE A 490 -13.78 32.10 -12.67
C ILE A 490 -13.36 33.49 -12.18
N ALA A 491 -12.09 33.67 -11.86
CA ALA A 491 -11.52 34.94 -11.46
C ALA A 491 -10.06 35.05 -11.89
N GLU A 492 -9.65 36.23 -12.35
CA GLU A 492 -8.27 36.54 -12.73
C GLU A 492 -7.72 37.61 -11.79
N ARG A 493 -6.42 37.53 -11.49
CA ARG A 493 -5.69 38.52 -10.69
C ARG A 493 -6.41 38.92 -9.40
N THR A 494 -6.89 37.94 -8.64
CA THR A 494 -7.58 38.16 -7.36
C THR A 494 -6.61 38.04 -6.18
N SER A 495 -6.89 38.75 -5.07
CA SER A 495 -6.05 38.69 -3.86
C SER A 495 -6.00 37.26 -3.29
N ASN A 496 -4.84 36.83 -2.81
CA ASN A 496 -4.65 35.53 -2.17
C ASN A 496 -5.14 35.50 -0.70
N ASP A 497 -6.43 35.80 -0.49
CA ASP A 497 -7.02 35.92 0.85
C ASP A 497 -7.49 34.58 1.45
N GLY A 498 -7.42 33.49 0.68
CA GLY A 498 -7.75 32.12 1.11
C GLY A 498 -9.22 31.74 0.99
N SER A 499 -10.06 32.67 0.55
CA SER A 499 -11.45 32.38 0.22
C SER A 499 -11.89 33.23 -0.97
N TYR A 500 -12.78 32.67 -1.78
CA TYR A 500 -13.39 33.37 -2.88
C TYR A 500 -14.87 32.98 -3.00
N GLU A 501 -15.72 33.95 -3.24
CA GLU A 501 -17.16 33.78 -3.31
C GLU A 501 -17.73 34.59 -4.48
N PHE A 502 -18.61 33.95 -5.26
CA PHE A 502 -19.19 34.55 -6.46
C PHE A 502 -20.60 34.02 -6.74
N ASP A 503 -21.35 34.75 -7.57
CA ASP A 503 -22.62 34.30 -8.14
C ASP A 503 -22.39 33.73 -9.56
N PRO A 504 -22.59 32.41 -9.76
CA PRO A 504 -22.44 31.75 -11.06
C PRO A 504 -23.26 32.37 -12.20
N ARG A 505 -24.42 32.97 -11.90
CA ARG A 505 -25.36 33.49 -12.91
C ARG A 505 -24.89 34.81 -13.50
N THR A 506 -24.08 35.55 -12.75
CA THR A 506 -23.50 36.83 -13.19
C THR A 506 -22.06 36.70 -13.66
N LEU A 507 -21.50 35.49 -13.66
CA LEU A 507 -20.11 35.24 -14.03
C LEU A 507 -19.89 35.54 -15.52
N ALA A 508 -18.96 36.46 -15.81
CA ALA A 508 -18.60 36.82 -17.18
C ALA A 508 -17.80 35.69 -17.84
N ARG A 509 -18.38 35.00 -18.82
CA ARG A 509 -17.77 33.85 -19.53
C ARG A 509 -16.95 34.29 -20.75
N THR A 510 -16.14 35.33 -20.62
CA THR A 510 -15.41 35.95 -21.75
C THR A 510 -14.26 35.12 -22.28
N THR A 511 -13.67 34.26 -21.45
CA THR A 511 -12.52 33.39 -21.78
C THR A 511 -12.90 31.91 -21.95
N MET A 512 -14.21 31.62 -22.09
CA MET A 512 -14.69 30.24 -22.22
C MET A 512 -14.20 29.61 -23.53
N LEU A 513 -13.66 28.39 -23.43
CA LEU A 513 -13.23 27.62 -24.60
C LEU A 513 -14.41 27.33 -25.53
N PHE A 514 -14.21 27.51 -26.84
CA PHE A 514 -15.25 27.32 -27.85
C PHE A 514 -15.81 25.90 -27.81
N ASP A 515 -17.14 25.76 -27.91
CA ASP A 515 -17.88 24.49 -27.81
C ASP A 515 -17.62 23.65 -26.55
N SER A 516 -17.03 24.25 -25.50
CA SER A 516 -16.73 23.54 -24.24
C SER A 516 -17.97 22.92 -23.59
N TRP A 517 -19.12 23.59 -23.66
CA TRP A 517 -20.40 23.13 -23.12
C TRP A 517 -20.93 21.82 -23.75
N ARG A 518 -20.45 21.45 -24.94
CA ARG A 518 -20.81 20.17 -25.62
C ARG A 518 -19.95 19.01 -25.14
N ARG A 519 -18.67 19.27 -24.85
CA ARG A 519 -17.68 18.24 -24.50
C ARG A 519 -17.56 18.07 -22.99
N TYR A 520 -17.45 19.17 -22.26
CA TYR A 520 -17.14 19.16 -20.84
C TYR A 520 -18.41 19.29 -20.00
N SER A 521 -18.60 18.34 -19.09
CA SER A 521 -19.74 18.36 -18.15
C SER A 521 -19.30 18.28 -16.69
N PHE A 522 -18.00 18.07 -16.45
CA PHE A 522 -17.38 18.07 -15.13
C PHE A 522 -15.87 18.33 -15.23
N GLY A 523 -15.27 18.52 -14.07
CA GLY A 523 -13.82 18.58 -13.92
C GLY A 523 -13.46 19.11 -12.55
N GLY A 524 -12.49 20.01 -12.46
CA GLY A 524 -12.05 20.58 -11.18
C GLY A 524 -11.75 22.07 -11.29
N VAL A 525 -11.76 22.74 -10.15
CA VAL A 525 -11.24 24.10 -10.00
C VAL A 525 -9.74 24.02 -9.74
N ARG A 526 -8.99 24.86 -10.46
CA ARG A 526 -7.55 25.02 -10.33
C ARG A 526 -7.25 26.43 -9.82
N ILE A 527 -6.39 26.54 -8.80
CA ILE A 527 -5.84 27.82 -8.35
C ILE A 527 -4.33 27.81 -8.58
N SER A 528 -3.83 28.87 -9.19
CA SER A 528 -2.41 29.12 -9.43
C SER A 528 -2.05 30.57 -9.18
N ILE A 529 -0.76 30.85 -8.97
CA ILE A 529 -0.26 32.23 -8.90
C ILE A 529 -0.38 32.85 -10.31
N SER A 530 -0.80 34.11 -10.36
CA SER A 530 -0.96 34.84 -11.62
C SER A 530 0.40 35.24 -12.21
N ASP A 531 0.49 35.32 -13.54
CA ASP A 531 1.69 35.71 -14.30
C ASP A 531 2.93 34.79 -14.12
N THR A 532 2.79 33.59 -13.55
CA THR A 532 3.89 32.62 -13.39
C THR A 532 3.70 31.37 -14.25
N ASP A 533 4.80 30.82 -14.78
CA ASP A 533 4.80 29.56 -15.53
C ASP A 533 4.31 28.37 -14.68
N GLU A 534 3.97 27.25 -15.35
CA GLU A 534 3.59 25.95 -14.75
C GLU A 534 4.66 25.33 -13.82
N THR A 535 5.79 26.00 -13.64
CA THR A 535 6.83 25.69 -12.65
C THR A 535 6.42 26.05 -11.22
N THR A 536 5.32 26.79 -11.05
CA THR A 536 4.67 27.03 -9.77
C THR A 536 3.60 25.96 -9.51
N GLY A 537 3.56 25.45 -8.28
CA GLY A 537 2.59 24.45 -7.86
C GLY A 537 1.17 25.00 -7.93
N VAL A 538 0.21 24.11 -8.14
CA VAL A 538 -1.20 24.44 -8.32
C VAL A 538 -2.05 23.69 -7.31
N PHE A 539 -3.15 24.31 -6.91
CA PHE A 539 -4.13 23.69 -6.03
C PHE A 539 -5.30 23.16 -6.85
N TRP A 540 -5.76 21.98 -6.45
CA TRP A 540 -6.88 21.28 -7.07
C TRP A 540 -8.04 21.14 -6.08
N SER A 541 -9.26 21.32 -6.58
CA SER A 541 -10.48 20.91 -5.88
C SER A 541 -10.76 19.42 -6.07
N LYS A 542 -11.77 18.92 -5.34
CA LYS A 542 -12.44 17.67 -5.75
C LYS A 542 -13.08 17.84 -7.13
N LEU A 543 -13.34 16.72 -7.81
CA LEU A 543 -14.11 16.72 -9.04
C LEU A 543 -15.54 17.25 -8.76
N THR A 544 -16.02 18.12 -9.63
CA THR A 544 -17.32 18.81 -9.52
C THR A 544 -18.01 18.85 -10.89
N PRO A 545 -19.33 18.62 -10.94
CA PRO A 545 -20.08 18.74 -12.18
C PRO A 545 -20.32 20.22 -12.53
N PHE A 546 -20.41 20.54 -13.82
CA PHE A 546 -20.47 21.91 -14.32
C PHE A 546 -21.89 22.43 -14.60
N GLY A 547 -22.90 21.86 -13.92
CA GLY A 547 -24.28 22.32 -14.04
C GLY A 547 -24.42 23.81 -13.79
N TRP A 548 -23.82 24.32 -12.70
CA TRP A 548 -23.85 25.75 -12.34
C TRP A 548 -23.13 26.66 -13.34
N TYR A 549 -22.22 26.12 -14.15
CA TYR A 549 -21.43 26.89 -15.11
C TYR A 549 -22.04 26.89 -16.51
N PHE A 550 -22.60 25.77 -16.98
CA PHE A 550 -23.12 25.67 -18.35
C PHE A 550 -24.64 25.81 -18.48
N ARG A 551 -25.39 25.84 -17.37
CA ARG A 551 -26.86 25.88 -17.38
C ARG A 551 -27.43 26.89 -18.37
N ASP A 552 -27.03 28.16 -18.34
CA ASP A 552 -27.66 29.19 -19.18
C ASP A 552 -27.42 28.94 -20.68
N VAL A 553 -26.28 28.31 -21.02
CA VAL A 553 -25.97 27.93 -22.41
C VAL A 553 -26.84 26.75 -22.83
N TRP A 554 -26.95 25.73 -21.98
CA TRP A 554 -27.81 24.58 -22.25
C TRP A 554 -29.30 24.97 -22.33
N GLU A 555 -29.77 25.87 -21.46
CA GLU A 555 -31.14 26.38 -21.50
C GLU A 555 -31.42 27.21 -22.77
N TYR A 556 -30.40 27.91 -23.30
CA TYR A 556 -30.50 28.63 -24.57
C TYR A 556 -30.55 27.68 -25.79
N GLU A 557 -29.69 26.65 -25.82
CA GLU A 557 -29.55 25.73 -26.96
C GLU A 557 -30.64 24.64 -27.01
N TYR A 558 -30.97 24.04 -25.87
CA TYR A 558 -31.93 22.92 -25.76
C TYR A 558 -33.31 23.36 -25.23
N GLY A 559 -33.46 24.59 -24.79
CA GLY A 559 -34.71 25.10 -24.19
C GLY A 559 -34.89 24.72 -22.72
N ARG A 560 -36.14 24.79 -22.23
CA ARG A 560 -36.46 24.60 -20.81
C ARG A 560 -36.18 23.18 -20.30
N ASP A 561 -36.24 22.20 -21.18
CA ASP A 561 -36.04 20.77 -20.86
C ASP A 561 -34.60 20.30 -21.11
N TRP A 562 -33.64 21.23 -21.15
CA TRP A 562 -32.22 20.96 -21.42
C TRP A 562 -31.63 19.78 -20.63
N ALA A 563 -32.03 19.61 -19.37
CA ALA A 563 -31.51 18.54 -18.53
C ALA A 563 -31.98 17.16 -19.00
N LEU A 564 -33.23 17.07 -19.46
CA LEU A 564 -33.81 15.84 -20.01
C LEU A 564 -33.16 15.49 -21.35
N GLU A 565 -32.96 16.48 -22.23
CA GLU A 565 -32.25 16.30 -23.50
C GLU A 565 -30.82 15.75 -23.26
N LEU A 566 -30.05 16.34 -22.34
CA LEU A 566 -28.72 15.82 -21.99
C LEU A 566 -28.72 14.39 -21.44
N CYS A 567 -29.77 14.01 -20.71
CA CYS A 567 -29.96 12.65 -20.21
C CYS A 567 -30.26 11.68 -21.36
N GLN A 568 -31.15 12.05 -22.28
CA GLN A 568 -31.48 11.25 -23.47
C GLN A 568 -30.29 11.08 -24.40
N ASP A 569 -29.52 12.15 -24.63
CA ASP A 569 -28.27 12.11 -25.41
C ASP A 569 -27.27 11.09 -24.83
N TRP A 570 -27.10 11.11 -23.50
CA TRP A 570 -26.25 10.12 -22.83
C TRP A 570 -26.82 8.70 -22.95
N PHE A 571 -28.13 8.53 -22.76
CA PHE A 571 -28.80 7.24 -22.84
C PHE A 571 -28.65 6.59 -24.22
N ASP A 572 -28.77 7.38 -25.28
CA ASP A 572 -28.60 6.96 -26.66
C ASP A 572 -27.14 6.71 -27.01
N TYR A 573 -26.23 7.55 -26.52
CA TYR A 573 -24.78 7.36 -26.70
C TYR A 573 -24.29 6.08 -26.03
N ASP A 574 -24.63 5.86 -24.76
CA ASP A 574 -24.24 4.66 -24.02
C ASP A 574 -24.85 3.40 -24.63
N GLY A 575 -26.06 3.50 -25.19
CA GLY A 575 -26.75 2.41 -25.87
C GLY A 575 -26.15 1.95 -27.18
N LYS A 576 -25.37 2.81 -27.84
CA LYS A 576 -24.62 2.44 -29.06
C LYS A 576 -23.30 1.73 -28.74
N ARG A 577 -22.85 1.77 -27.48
CA ARG A 577 -21.60 1.15 -27.04
C ARG A 577 -21.83 -0.32 -26.68
N VAL A 578 -20.75 -1.07 -26.58
CA VAL A 578 -20.78 -2.47 -26.14
C VAL A 578 -21.44 -2.54 -24.75
N ASN A 579 -22.34 -3.51 -24.59
CA ASN A 579 -22.99 -3.77 -23.33
C ASN A 579 -22.02 -4.48 -22.37
N PHE A 580 -21.42 -3.72 -21.47
CA PHE A 580 -20.42 -4.20 -20.51
C PHE A 580 -21.04 -5.07 -19.40
N ALA A 581 -22.35 -4.97 -19.16
CA ALA A 581 -23.03 -5.76 -18.13
C ALA A 581 -22.96 -7.26 -18.44
N MET A 582 -22.97 -7.64 -19.73
CA MET A 582 -22.82 -9.05 -20.16
C MET A 582 -21.46 -9.65 -19.75
N ASP A 583 -20.41 -8.83 -19.71
CA ASP A 583 -19.11 -9.25 -19.20
C ASP A 583 -19.07 -9.17 -17.66
N LEU A 584 -19.71 -8.16 -17.06
CA LEU A 584 -19.62 -7.93 -15.61
C LEU A 584 -20.34 -8.98 -14.77
N GLU A 585 -21.61 -9.27 -15.08
CA GLU A 585 -22.46 -10.13 -14.23
C GLU A 585 -21.89 -11.54 -14.01
N PRO A 586 -21.37 -12.26 -15.02
CA PRO A 586 -20.85 -13.61 -14.82
C PRO A 586 -19.56 -13.68 -14.01
N PHE A 587 -18.78 -12.59 -13.95
CA PHE A 587 -17.47 -12.55 -13.28
C PHE A 587 -17.54 -11.91 -11.89
N LEU A 588 -18.38 -10.89 -11.70
CA LEU A 588 -18.47 -10.12 -10.45
C LEU A 588 -19.94 -9.89 -10.02
N PRO A 589 -20.70 -10.96 -9.70
CA PRO A 589 -22.09 -10.84 -9.24
C PRO A 589 -22.18 -10.34 -7.81
N CYS A 590 -23.17 -9.49 -7.51
CA CYS A 590 -23.34 -8.93 -6.16
C CYS A 590 -23.64 -10.00 -5.10
N PRO A 591 -23.03 -9.94 -3.90
CA PRO A 591 -23.46 -10.74 -2.76
C PRO A 591 -24.93 -10.46 -2.41
N CYS A 592 -25.67 -11.49 -1.99
CA CYS A 592 -27.10 -11.33 -1.66
C CYS A 592 -27.32 -10.58 -0.34
N THR A 593 -26.37 -10.68 0.58
CA THR A 593 -26.47 -10.14 1.94
C THR A 593 -25.20 -9.40 2.32
N PHE A 594 -25.35 -8.43 3.23
CA PHE A 594 -24.25 -7.65 3.74
C PHE A 594 -23.17 -8.52 4.42
N ASP A 595 -23.56 -9.56 5.16
CA ASP A 595 -22.62 -10.49 5.81
C ASP A 595 -21.76 -11.25 4.78
N GLN A 596 -22.33 -11.61 3.62
CA GLN A 596 -21.57 -12.21 2.52
C GLN A 596 -20.56 -11.24 1.92
N ALA A 597 -20.94 -9.97 1.77
CA ALA A 597 -20.06 -8.92 1.27
C ALA A 597 -18.86 -8.69 2.19
N LEU A 598 -19.08 -8.67 3.52
CA LEU A 598 -18.02 -8.52 4.52
C LEU A 598 -17.07 -9.72 4.58
N LEU A 599 -17.54 -10.91 4.21
CA LEU A 599 -16.70 -12.10 4.12
C LEU A 599 -15.84 -12.10 2.84
N ASP A 600 -16.36 -11.55 1.75
CA ASP A 600 -15.76 -11.60 0.41
C ASP A 600 -14.77 -10.45 0.12
N LEU A 601 -13.84 -10.28 1.06
CA LEU A 601 -12.82 -9.23 1.03
C LEU A 601 -11.86 -9.33 -0.16
N GLY A 602 -11.74 -10.51 -0.76
CA GLY A 602 -10.86 -10.73 -1.91
C GLY A 602 -11.40 -10.13 -3.22
N ARG A 603 -12.72 -10.13 -3.40
CA ARG A 603 -13.39 -9.59 -4.60
C ARG A 603 -14.04 -8.24 -4.38
N TYR A 604 -14.42 -7.92 -3.14
CA TYR A 604 -15.15 -6.72 -2.78
C TYR A 604 -14.43 -5.91 -1.71
N MET A 605 -14.47 -4.59 -1.85
CA MET A 605 -13.98 -3.62 -0.88
C MET A 605 -15.05 -2.56 -0.59
N PRO A 606 -15.04 -1.88 0.57
CA PRO A 606 -15.98 -0.80 0.85
C PRO A 606 -15.92 0.31 -0.21
N LEU A 607 -17.09 0.82 -0.62
CA LEU A 607 -17.20 1.96 -1.52
C LEU A 607 -16.82 3.25 -0.79
N PHE A 608 -15.97 4.07 -1.41
CA PHE A 608 -15.55 5.34 -0.83
C PHE A 608 -16.75 6.27 -0.58
N GLY A 609 -16.95 6.68 0.68
CA GLY A 609 -18.03 7.59 1.09
C GLY A 609 -19.39 6.92 1.33
N CYS A 610 -19.45 5.59 1.34
CA CYS A 610 -20.60 4.82 1.81
C CYS A 610 -20.16 3.58 2.58
N ASP A 611 -19.33 3.82 3.60
CA ASP A 611 -18.79 2.80 4.50
C ASP A 611 -19.41 2.99 5.90
N ARG A 612 -19.75 1.87 6.54
CA ARG A 612 -20.37 1.84 7.87
C ARG A 612 -19.37 2.26 8.94
N ASP A 613 -18.11 1.85 8.75
CA ASP A 613 -17.05 2.09 9.72
C ASP A 613 -16.34 3.45 9.45
N GLY A 614 -16.73 4.14 8.37
CA GLY A 614 -16.20 5.43 7.92
C GLY A 614 -17.28 6.53 7.79
N ASP A 615 -17.31 7.20 6.64
CA ASP A 615 -18.33 8.22 6.32
C ASP A 615 -19.59 7.52 5.76
N ALA A 616 -20.64 7.48 6.58
CA ALA A 616 -21.92 6.84 6.27
C ALA A 616 -22.93 7.80 5.56
N SER A 617 -22.47 8.91 4.98
CA SER A 617 -23.35 9.86 4.28
C SER A 617 -23.98 9.30 3.00
N CYS A 618 -23.33 8.35 2.33
CA CYS A 618 -23.84 7.60 1.17
C CYS A 618 -24.52 8.51 0.10
N GLU A 619 -23.82 9.57 -0.33
CA GLU A 619 -24.40 10.66 -1.14
C GLU A 619 -25.12 10.20 -2.42
N TYR A 620 -24.52 9.25 -3.15
CA TYR A 620 -25.08 8.67 -4.39
C TYR A 620 -25.93 7.41 -4.15
N ASN A 621 -25.86 6.82 -2.94
CA ASN A 621 -26.51 5.56 -2.58
C ASN A 621 -27.40 5.73 -1.35
N LYS A 622 -28.29 6.73 -1.42
CA LYS A 622 -29.16 7.10 -0.30
C LYS A 622 -29.98 5.89 0.18
N GLY A 623 -30.14 5.79 1.50
CA GLY A 623 -30.88 4.70 2.13
C GLY A 623 -30.11 3.39 2.28
N ALA A 624 -28.88 3.29 1.73
CA ALA A 624 -27.97 2.19 2.02
C ALA A 624 -27.30 2.38 3.39
N GLN A 625 -27.10 1.28 4.12
CA GLN A 625 -26.27 1.25 5.32
C GLN A 625 -24.78 1.14 4.97
N HIS A 626 -24.47 0.38 3.91
CA HIS A 626 -23.11 0.11 3.46
C HIS A 626 -23.13 -0.29 1.99
N CYS A 627 -22.13 0.14 1.23
CA CYS A 627 -21.91 -0.31 -0.13
C CYS A 627 -20.51 -0.90 -0.27
N VAL A 628 -20.41 -1.97 -1.05
CA VAL A 628 -19.14 -2.53 -1.51
C VAL A 628 -18.99 -2.31 -3.00
N MET A 629 -17.76 -2.13 -3.46
CA MET A 629 -17.38 -2.14 -4.86
C MET A 629 -16.44 -3.31 -5.14
N SER A 630 -16.43 -3.79 -6.37
CA SER A 630 -15.44 -4.77 -6.83
C SER A 630 -14.02 -4.21 -6.63
N VAL A 631 -13.06 -5.07 -6.27
CA VAL A 631 -11.63 -4.68 -6.15
C VAL A 631 -11.01 -4.54 -7.54
N ALA A 632 -11.31 -5.50 -8.41
CA ALA A 632 -10.80 -5.56 -9.78
C ALA A 632 -11.87 -5.13 -10.79
N ALA A 633 -11.42 -4.53 -11.88
CA ALA A 633 -12.24 -4.29 -13.05
C ALA A 633 -12.24 -5.51 -13.97
N THR A 634 -13.30 -5.67 -14.76
CA THR A 634 -13.29 -6.59 -15.91
C THR A 634 -12.37 -6.09 -17.02
N TRP A 635 -12.12 -6.93 -18.03
CA TRP A 635 -11.29 -6.57 -19.19
C TRP A 635 -11.85 -5.36 -19.98
N THR A 636 -13.15 -5.08 -19.90
CA THR A 636 -13.79 -3.89 -20.49
C THR A 636 -13.62 -2.63 -19.64
N GLY A 637 -13.04 -2.76 -18.45
CA GLY A 637 -12.87 -1.66 -17.49
C GLY A 637 -14.06 -1.49 -16.54
N ALA A 638 -15.09 -2.34 -16.64
CA ALA A 638 -16.29 -2.25 -15.81
C ALA A 638 -16.08 -2.75 -14.38
N GLY A 639 -16.83 -2.17 -13.43
CA GLY A 639 -16.82 -2.51 -12.02
C GLY A 639 -18.23 -2.66 -11.46
N GLN A 640 -18.35 -3.40 -10.36
CA GLN A 640 -19.64 -3.62 -9.70
C GLN A 640 -19.71 -2.83 -8.40
N VAL A 641 -20.85 -2.17 -8.14
CA VAL A 641 -21.18 -1.61 -6.82
C VAL A 641 -22.46 -2.27 -6.29
N CYS A 642 -22.40 -2.78 -5.07
CA CYS A 642 -23.47 -3.49 -4.39
C CYS A 642 -23.77 -2.78 -3.07
N CYS A 643 -25.01 -2.35 -2.88
CA CYS A 643 -25.42 -1.61 -1.69
C CYS A 643 -26.48 -2.39 -0.91
N TYR A 644 -26.40 -2.32 0.41
CA TYR A 644 -27.28 -3.05 1.31
C TYR A 644 -28.10 -2.09 2.16
N ASP A 645 -29.36 -2.44 2.36
CA ASP A 645 -30.25 -1.71 3.27
C ASP A 645 -29.90 -1.96 4.75
N PHE A 646 -30.65 -1.35 5.67
CA PHE A 646 -30.45 -1.50 7.12
C PHE A 646 -30.79 -2.90 7.65
N GLU A 647 -31.44 -3.74 6.85
CA GLU A 647 -31.76 -5.14 7.17
C GLU A 647 -30.71 -6.10 6.62
N GLY A 648 -29.74 -5.59 5.85
CA GLY A 648 -28.61 -6.32 5.30
C GLY A 648 -28.90 -6.97 3.94
N TRP A 649 -29.97 -6.58 3.24
CA TRP A 649 -30.33 -7.12 1.94
C TRP A 649 -29.82 -6.26 0.79
N LEU A 650 -29.45 -6.91 -0.32
CA LEU A 650 -29.04 -6.24 -1.55
C LEU A 650 -30.20 -5.39 -2.09
N MET A 651 -29.95 -4.11 -2.32
CA MET A 651 -30.91 -3.18 -2.90
C MET A 651 -30.87 -3.28 -4.43
N HIS A 652 -32.00 -3.57 -5.08
CA HIS A 652 -32.10 -3.67 -6.55
C HIS A 652 -32.64 -2.40 -7.20
N SER A 653 -32.15 -2.06 -8.40
CA SER A 653 -32.69 -0.97 -9.24
C SER A 653 -34.16 -1.16 -9.63
N ASP A 654 -34.58 -2.41 -9.85
CA ASP A 654 -35.90 -2.74 -10.40
C ASP A 654 -37.02 -2.62 -9.36
N ASP A 655 -36.70 -2.72 -8.07
CA ASP A 655 -37.69 -2.57 -6.99
C ASP A 655 -38.23 -1.12 -6.89
N TYR A 656 -37.56 -0.18 -7.56
CA TYR A 656 -37.82 1.25 -7.44
C TYR A 656 -38.27 1.91 -8.76
N GLU A 657 -38.95 1.17 -9.65
CA GLU A 657 -39.52 1.69 -10.91
C GLU A 657 -40.40 2.95 -10.74
N ASN A 658 -40.95 3.18 -9.55
CA ASN A 658 -41.64 4.44 -9.23
C ASN A 658 -40.63 5.54 -8.85
N ALA A 659 -40.44 6.53 -9.73
CA ALA A 659 -39.56 7.69 -9.55
C ALA A 659 -39.70 8.45 -8.21
N ALA A 660 -40.85 8.34 -7.53
CA ALA A 660 -41.06 8.92 -6.20
C ALA A 660 -40.20 8.26 -5.11
N HIS A 661 -39.94 6.95 -5.18
CA HIS A 661 -39.15 6.22 -4.18
C HIS A 661 -37.64 6.41 -4.40
N LEU A 662 -37.21 6.57 -5.65
CA LEU A 662 -35.82 6.88 -6.03
C LEU A 662 -35.31 8.23 -5.50
N ARG A 663 -36.20 9.10 -5.02
CA ARG A 663 -35.81 10.33 -4.29
C ARG A 663 -35.16 10.04 -2.94
N PHE A 664 -35.51 8.91 -2.32
CA PHE A 664 -35.10 8.55 -0.96
C PHE A 664 -34.13 7.37 -0.94
N PHE A 665 -34.24 6.46 -1.90
CA PHE A 665 -33.42 5.26 -2.01
C PHE A 665 -32.68 5.21 -3.35
N SER A 666 -31.38 4.92 -3.33
CA SER A 666 -30.56 4.77 -4.54
C SER A 666 -29.70 3.51 -4.39
N PRO A 667 -29.99 2.43 -5.14
CA PRO A 667 -29.28 1.17 -5.00
C PRO A 667 -27.85 1.26 -5.56
N GLY A 668 -27.07 0.20 -5.35
CA GLY A 668 -25.76 0.05 -6.00
C GLY A 668 -25.95 -0.24 -7.49
N THR A 669 -25.07 0.27 -8.34
CA THR A 669 -25.17 0.12 -9.79
C THR A 669 -23.92 -0.47 -10.41
N ALA A 670 -24.08 -1.20 -11.50
CA ALA A 670 -22.96 -1.56 -12.37
C ALA A 670 -22.32 -0.29 -12.95
N MET A 671 -21.00 -0.19 -12.98
CA MET A 671 -20.26 0.96 -13.50
C MET A 671 -19.49 0.56 -14.76
N ARG A 672 -19.58 1.37 -15.82
CA ARG A 672 -18.86 1.10 -17.08
C ARG A 672 -17.35 1.27 -16.89
N ALA A 673 -16.95 2.26 -16.11
CA ALA A 673 -15.56 2.50 -15.78
C ALA A 673 -15.36 2.33 -14.27
N HIS A 674 -14.42 1.46 -13.91
CA HIS A 674 -14.12 1.16 -12.52
C HIS A 674 -13.57 2.40 -11.79
N PRO A 675 -14.02 2.71 -10.55
CA PRO A 675 -13.55 3.89 -9.82
C PRO A 675 -12.03 3.96 -9.65
N MET A 676 -11.36 2.81 -9.47
CA MET A 676 -9.88 2.70 -9.37
C MET A 676 -9.16 2.72 -10.74
N GLY A 677 -9.91 2.76 -11.85
CA GLY A 677 -9.41 2.54 -13.20
C GLY A 677 -9.07 1.06 -13.47
N SER A 678 -8.49 0.77 -14.63
CA SER A 678 -7.93 -0.55 -14.94
C SER A 678 -6.68 -0.42 -15.81
N PHE A 679 -5.90 -1.50 -15.92
CA PHE A 679 -4.80 -1.55 -16.87
C PHE A 679 -5.33 -1.81 -18.31
N PRO A 680 -4.81 -1.14 -19.36
CA PRO A 680 -3.76 -0.13 -19.34
C PRO A 680 -4.30 1.24 -18.90
N PHE A 681 -3.75 1.77 -17.79
CA PHE A 681 -4.02 3.13 -17.34
C PHE A 681 -3.64 4.14 -18.45
N LYS A 682 -4.14 5.38 -18.35
CA LYS A 682 -3.96 6.47 -19.35
C LYS A 682 -4.76 6.33 -20.65
N ARG A 683 -5.68 5.36 -20.77
CA ARG A 683 -6.60 5.24 -21.91
C ARG A 683 -8.04 5.20 -21.45
N PRO A 684 -8.99 5.80 -22.16
CA PRO A 684 -10.41 5.58 -21.90
C PRO A 684 -10.81 4.11 -22.14
N PRO A 685 -11.80 3.56 -21.42
CA PRO A 685 -12.48 4.10 -20.24
C PRO A 685 -11.76 3.71 -18.93
N TYR A 686 -10.43 3.62 -18.94
CA TYR A 686 -9.61 3.03 -17.88
C TYR A 686 -8.91 4.08 -16.99
N VAL A 687 -9.16 5.38 -17.18
CA VAL A 687 -8.48 6.44 -16.42
C VAL A 687 -9.06 6.52 -14.99
N PRO A 688 -8.25 6.31 -13.95
CA PRO A 688 -8.73 6.23 -12.56
C PRO A 688 -9.52 7.47 -12.12
N SER A 689 -10.67 7.28 -11.47
CA SER A 689 -11.67 8.30 -11.13
C SER A 689 -12.29 9.09 -12.30
N LEU A 690 -11.51 9.54 -13.29
CA LEU A 690 -11.95 10.44 -14.35
C LEU A 690 -12.90 9.74 -15.34
N SER A 691 -12.58 8.54 -15.83
CA SER A 691 -13.46 7.79 -16.73
C SER A 691 -14.77 7.37 -16.03
N ASN A 692 -14.69 6.97 -14.76
CA ASN A 692 -15.86 6.69 -13.93
C ASN A 692 -16.74 7.92 -13.75
N PHE A 693 -16.13 9.08 -13.47
CA PHE A 693 -16.88 10.32 -13.32
C PHE A 693 -17.56 10.72 -14.64
N HIS A 694 -16.87 10.55 -15.77
CA HIS A 694 -17.40 10.85 -17.11
C HIS A 694 -18.57 9.95 -17.50
N THR A 695 -18.44 8.64 -17.33
CA THR A 695 -19.38 7.64 -17.88
C THR A 695 -20.52 7.25 -16.93
N ASP A 696 -20.28 7.32 -15.62
CA ASP A 696 -21.20 6.80 -14.61
C ASP A 696 -21.73 7.89 -13.66
N ILE A 697 -20.85 8.68 -13.04
CA ILE A 697 -21.28 9.71 -12.07
C ILE A 697 -22.01 10.87 -12.76
N MET A 698 -21.48 11.37 -13.88
CA MET A 698 -22.14 12.44 -14.64
C MET A 698 -23.46 12.03 -15.26
N ALA A 699 -23.61 10.75 -15.60
CA ALA A 699 -24.88 10.22 -16.06
C ALA A 699 -25.94 10.30 -14.96
N TYR A 700 -25.56 9.93 -13.73
CA TYR A 700 -26.43 10.07 -12.57
C TYR A 700 -26.76 11.55 -12.30
N GLU A 701 -25.79 12.47 -12.36
CA GLU A 701 -26.06 13.91 -12.18
C GLU A 701 -27.06 14.44 -13.23
N LYS A 702 -26.85 14.13 -14.52
CA LYS A 702 -27.73 14.56 -15.62
C LYS A 702 -29.15 14.00 -15.48
N CYS A 703 -29.29 12.69 -15.34
CA CYS A 703 -30.57 12.01 -15.36
C CYS A 703 -31.32 12.11 -14.03
N CYS A 704 -30.65 11.80 -12.90
CA CYS A 704 -31.30 11.74 -11.61
C CYS A 704 -31.43 13.10 -10.92
N LYS A 705 -30.37 13.92 -10.93
CA LYS A 705 -30.35 15.16 -10.14
C LYS A 705 -30.89 16.35 -10.90
N TRP A 706 -30.56 16.50 -12.18
CA TRP A 706 -30.96 17.66 -12.97
C TRP A 706 -32.29 17.44 -13.71
N ALA A 707 -32.43 16.33 -14.45
CA ALA A 707 -33.68 16.03 -15.18
C ALA A 707 -34.78 15.46 -14.26
N GLY A 708 -34.41 14.80 -13.16
CA GLY A 708 -35.36 14.10 -12.30
C GLY A 708 -35.96 12.83 -12.94
N ALA A 709 -35.35 12.34 -14.01
CA ALA A 709 -35.73 11.16 -14.79
C ALA A 709 -34.71 10.02 -14.57
N CYS A 710 -34.63 9.55 -13.32
CA CYS A 710 -33.67 8.52 -12.89
C CYS A 710 -33.80 7.20 -13.64
N GLU A 711 -35.00 6.89 -14.16
CA GLU A 711 -35.28 5.67 -14.89
C GLU A 711 -34.26 5.43 -16.01
N PHE A 712 -33.93 6.44 -16.82
CA PHE A 712 -32.96 6.30 -17.92
C PHE A 712 -31.59 5.84 -17.43
N TYR A 713 -31.15 6.33 -16.26
CA TYR A 713 -29.88 5.92 -15.67
C TYR A 713 -29.91 4.45 -15.25
N PHE A 714 -30.90 4.06 -14.45
CA PHE A 714 -30.99 2.69 -13.92
C PHE A 714 -31.23 1.65 -15.03
N TRP A 715 -31.94 1.99 -16.12
CA TRP A 715 -32.06 1.11 -17.29
C TRP A 715 -30.71 0.76 -17.94
N ARG A 716 -29.73 1.67 -17.90
CA ARG A 716 -28.38 1.45 -18.44
C ARG A 716 -27.37 0.98 -17.39
N ARG A 717 -27.72 1.08 -16.11
CA ARG A 717 -26.85 0.85 -14.95
C ARG A 717 -27.60 0.00 -13.91
N GLN A 718 -28.18 -1.11 -14.38
CA GLN A 718 -28.93 -2.02 -13.54
C GLN A 718 -28.04 -2.61 -12.44
N THR A 719 -28.63 -2.87 -11.27
CA THR A 719 -27.93 -3.58 -10.20
C THR A 719 -27.72 -5.02 -10.62
N SER A 720 -26.50 -5.53 -10.50
CA SER A 720 -26.23 -6.94 -10.74
C SER A 720 -27.00 -7.80 -9.74
N GLY A 721 -27.70 -8.81 -10.23
CA GLY A 721 -28.39 -9.77 -9.40
C GLY A 721 -27.45 -10.65 -8.58
N CYS A 722 -27.96 -11.28 -7.52
CA CYS A 722 -27.17 -12.18 -6.67
C CYS A 722 -27.34 -13.67 -7.02
N GLN A 723 -28.05 -13.99 -8.11
CA GLN A 723 -28.40 -15.36 -8.51
C GLN A 723 -27.15 -16.20 -8.85
N GLU A 724 -26.13 -15.57 -9.44
CA GLU A 724 -24.86 -16.23 -9.79
C GLU A 724 -23.80 -16.13 -8.68
N TYR A 725 -24.10 -15.42 -7.59
CA TYR A 725 -23.15 -15.26 -6.49
C TYR A 725 -22.88 -16.60 -5.78
N ILE A 726 -21.59 -16.87 -5.59
CA ILE A 726 -21.10 -18.00 -4.81
C ILE A 726 -20.11 -17.43 -3.78
N PRO A 727 -20.36 -17.62 -2.47
CA PRO A 727 -19.50 -17.08 -1.43
C PRO A 727 -18.11 -17.73 -1.48
N PRO A 728 -17.04 -17.01 -1.10
CA PRO A 728 -15.72 -17.59 -0.97
C PRO A 728 -15.66 -18.55 0.22
N VAL A 729 -14.68 -19.45 0.21
CA VAL A 729 -14.39 -20.34 1.33
C VAL A 729 -13.24 -19.78 2.16
N ALA A 730 -13.40 -19.84 3.48
CA ALA A 730 -12.44 -19.31 4.45
C ALA A 730 -11.68 -20.44 5.16
N GLY A 731 -10.35 -20.39 5.11
CA GLY A 731 -9.44 -21.13 5.98
C GLY A 731 -8.72 -20.15 6.91
N ILE A 732 -8.44 -20.55 8.15
CA ILE A 732 -7.85 -19.64 9.15
C ILE A 732 -6.83 -20.34 10.04
N ALA A 733 -5.76 -19.62 10.35
CA ALA A 733 -4.84 -19.89 11.46
C ALA A 733 -5.08 -18.84 12.57
N TYR A 734 -5.30 -19.28 13.81
CA TYR A 734 -5.66 -18.41 14.94
C TYR A 734 -5.25 -19.03 16.28
N GLY A 735 -5.23 -18.26 17.37
CA GLY A 735 -4.78 -18.75 18.67
C GLY A 735 -3.29 -19.15 18.67
N ASP A 736 -2.90 -20.11 19.50
CA ASP A 736 -1.50 -20.59 19.60
C ASP A 736 -1.33 -22.01 19.05
N PRO A 737 -0.93 -22.17 17.78
CA PRO A 737 -1.78 -21.96 16.64
C PRO A 737 -2.72 -23.15 16.37
N HIS A 738 -4.00 -22.80 16.20
CA HIS A 738 -5.09 -23.65 15.74
C HIS A 738 -5.46 -23.33 14.29
N PHE A 739 -5.97 -24.34 13.58
CA PHE A 739 -6.27 -24.24 12.17
C PHE A 739 -7.68 -24.74 11.88
N VAL A 740 -8.39 -24.02 11.01
CA VAL A 740 -9.56 -24.52 10.30
C VAL A 740 -9.26 -24.48 8.81
N THR A 741 -9.27 -25.64 8.16
CA THR A 741 -9.04 -25.77 6.71
C THR A 741 -10.21 -25.21 5.90
N TYR A 742 -10.04 -25.12 4.59
CA TYR A 742 -11.09 -24.70 3.66
C TYR A 742 -12.33 -25.60 3.73
N ASP A 743 -12.13 -26.92 3.79
CA ASP A 743 -13.23 -27.90 3.85
C ASP A 743 -13.73 -28.20 5.28
N GLY A 744 -13.16 -27.53 6.29
CA GLY A 744 -13.69 -27.48 7.65
C GLY A 744 -13.03 -28.40 8.68
N THR A 745 -11.94 -29.08 8.32
CA THR A 745 -11.11 -29.85 9.25
C THR A 745 -10.46 -28.92 10.29
N ARG A 746 -10.62 -29.27 11.57
CA ARG A 746 -10.07 -28.52 12.70
C ARG A 746 -8.94 -29.30 13.34
N TYR A 747 -7.79 -28.66 13.50
CA TYR A 747 -6.64 -29.29 14.13
C TYR A 747 -5.70 -28.26 14.78
N THR A 748 -4.88 -28.73 15.71
CA THR A 748 -3.87 -27.92 16.40
C THR A 748 -2.49 -28.30 15.90
N PHE A 749 -1.64 -27.31 15.61
CA PHE A 749 -0.28 -27.55 15.13
C PHE A 749 0.74 -26.63 15.79
N GLN A 750 1.49 -27.18 16.74
CA GLN A 750 2.56 -26.49 17.47
C GLN A 750 3.87 -26.47 16.68
N GLY A 751 3.90 -25.79 15.54
CA GLY A 751 5.09 -25.68 14.70
C GLY A 751 5.90 -24.41 14.97
N LYS A 752 7.20 -24.52 15.27
CA LYS A 752 8.14 -23.38 15.23
C LYS A 752 8.83 -23.31 13.87
N GLY A 753 8.83 -22.15 13.21
CA GLY A 753 9.47 -21.95 11.90
C GLY A 753 8.57 -21.32 10.83
N TYR A 754 8.99 -21.47 9.57
CA TYR A 754 8.28 -20.96 8.39
C TYR A 754 7.52 -22.09 7.71
N TYR A 755 6.25 -21.85 7.37
CA TYR A 755 5.37 -22.87 6.81
C TYR A 755 4.54 -22.30 5.67
N ILE A 756 4.20 -23.17 4.72
CA ILE A 756 3.25 -22.84 3.65
C ILE A 756 1.84 -22.89 4.25
N LEU A 757 1.20 -21.74 4.40
CA LEU A 757 -0.17 -21.67 4.89
C LEU A 757 -1.14 -22.14 3.81
N SER A 758 -0.98 -21.61 2.59
CA SER A 758 -1.75 -22.01 1.42
C SER A 758 -0.99 -21.70 0.13
N MET A 759 -1.13 -22.55 -0.87
CA MET A 759 -0.51 -22.39 -2.19
C MET A 759 -1.43 -22.96 -3.26
N SER A 760 -1.50 -22.32 -4.43
CA SER A 760 -1.94 -22.97 -5.67
C SER A 760 -1.00 -22.65 -6.80
N LYS A 761 -0.72 -23.68 -7.61
CA LYS A 761 0.12 -23.61 -8.82
C LYS A 761 -0.70 -23.92 -10.08
N ASP A 762 -1.87 -23.30 -10.20
CA ASP A 762 -2.64 -23.35 -11.45
C ASP A 762 -2.09 -22.32 -12.45
N PRO A 763 -2.03 -22.60 -13.76
CA PRO A 763 -1.69 -21.60 -14.76
C PRO A 763 -2.58 -20.35 -14.73
N ARG A 764 -3.80 -20.45 -14.19
CA ARG A 764 -4.73 -19.32 -13.99
C ARG A 764 -4.53 -18.62 -12.64
N HIS A 765 -4.04 -19.34 -11.64
CA HIS A 765 -3.94 -18.88 -10.25
C HIS A 765 -2.63 -19.38 -9.62
N ASP A 766 -1.57 -18.59 -9.77
CA ASP A 766 -0.30 -18.79 -9.04
C ASP A 766 -0.34 -17.94 -7.76
N PHE A 767 -0.70 -18.57 -6.64
CA PHE A 767 -0.77 -17.89 -5.34
C PHE A 767 0.00 -18.67 -4.29
N HIS A 768 0.61 -17.94 -3.36
CA HIS A 768 1.46 -18.53 -2.35
C HIS A 768 1.47 -17.66 -1.10
N VAL A 769 1.04 -18.25 0.02
CA VAL A 769 0.99 -17.61 1.34
C VAL A 769 1.85 -18.42 2.30
N GLN A 770 2.82 -17.75 2.91
CA GLN A 770 3.66 -18.32 3.96
C GLN A 770 3.35 -17.67 5.30
N ILE A 771 3.36 -18.47 6.37
CA ILE A 771 3.22 -18.00 7.74
C ILE A 771 4.48 -18.32 8.53
N ARG A 772 4.86 -17.41 9.43
CA ARG A 772 5.94 -17.62 10.40
C ARG A 772 5.31 -17.80 11.78
N MET A 773 5.64 -18.93 12.42
CA MET A 773 5.18 -19.26 13.77
C MET A 773 6.37 -19.27 14.72
N GLU A 774 6.25 -18.52 15.81
CA GLU A 774 7.31 -18.30 16.79
C GLU A 774 6.83 -18.74 18.17
N GLN A 775 7.74 -19.29 18.98
CA GLN A 775 7.42 -19.59 20.37
C GLN A 775 7.46 -18.29 21.17
N PRO A 776 6.41 -17.93 21.94
CA PRO A 776 6.47 -16.78 22.82
C PRO A 776 7.60 -16.96 23.86
N PRO A 777 8.30 -15.90 24.25
CA PRO A 777 9.42 -16.01 25.18
C PRO A 777 8.97 -16.63 26.51
N LYS A 778 9.76 -17.57 27.05
CA LYS A 778 9.48 -18.19 28.35
C LYS A 778 9.45 -17.12 29.44
N THR A 779 8.27 -16.80 29.95
CA THR A 779 8.13 -15.96 31.13
C THR A 779 8.18 -16.85 32.38
N ASP A 780 9.34 -16.95 33.01
CA ASP A 780 9.50 -17.65 34.30
C ASP A 780 8.86 -16.89 35.50
N CYS A 781 8.10 -15.81 35.27
CA CYS A 781 7.27 -15.15 36.28
C CYS A 781 6.13 -14.32 35.63
N VAL A 782 4.95 -14.31 36.26
CA VAL A 782 3.84 -13.40 35.92
C VAL A 782 4.30 -11.96 36.18
N THR A 783 4.53 -11.23 35.11
CA THR A 783 4.67 -9.76 35.14
C THR A 783 3.47 -9.19 34.41
N ILE A 784 2.48 -8.70 35.16
CA ILE A 784 1.43 -7.85 34.59
C ILE A 784 2.09 -6.52 34.25
N ARG A 785 2.47 -6.38 32.99
CA ARG A 785 2.73 -5.08 32.36
C ARG A 785 1.66 -4.89 31.31
N SER A 786 0.79 -3.90 31.54
CA SER A 786 0.04 -3.23 30.48
C SER A 786 0.84 -2.00 30.08
N PRO A 787 1.61 -2.01 28.97
CA PRO A 787 1.94 -0.77 28.31
C PRO A 787 0.65 -0.29 27.64
N GLU A 788 0.05 0.73 28.25
CA GLU A 788 -1.07 1.45 27.68
C GLU A 788 -0.66 2.03 26.32
N ARG A 789 -1.51 1.80 25.30
CA ARG A 789 -1.58 2.44 23.97
C ARG A 789 -0.80 1.80 22.81
N ASN A 790 -1.17 0.57 22.43
CA ASN A 790 -1.45 0.17 21.02
C ASN A 790 -1.71 -1.35 20.89
N HIS A 791 -2.67 -1.89 21.64
CA HIS A 791 -3.18 -3.25 21.40
C HIS A 791 -4.67 -3.14 21.03
N ASN A 792 -5.09 -3.84 19.95
CA ASN A 792 -6.44 -3.93 19.36
C ASN A 792 -6.83 -2.99 18.19
N GLN A 793 -5.92 -2.53 17.32
CA GLN A 793 -6.32 -1.67 16.18
C GLN A 793 -5.69 -1.97 14.81
N SER A 794 -4.94 -3.07 14.66
CA SER A 794 -4.28 -3.39 13.39
C SER A 794 -4.98 -4.56 12.69
N GLU A 795 -5.85 -4.22 11.74
CA GLU A 795 -6.42 -5.15 10.78
C GLU A 795 -5.90 -4.82 9.38
N ILE A 796 -5.37 -5.83 8.68
CA ILE A 796 -4.85 -5.69 7.32
C ILE A 796 -5.66 -6.59 6.40
N HIS A 797 -6.20 -6.00 5.33
CA HIS A 797 -6.82 -6.74 4.23
C HIS A 797 -5.87 -6.72 3.04
N VAL A 798 -5.54 -7.90 2.53
CA VAL A 798 -4.76 -8.07 1.30
C VAL A 798 -5.69 -8.68 0.27
N MET A 799 -5.82 -8.03 -0.88
CA MET A 799 -6.73 -8.41 -1.95
C MET A 799 -5.90 -8.67 -3.20
N PHE A 800 -6.11 -9.82 -3.85
CA PHE A 800 -5.37 -10.23 -5.03
C PHE A 800 -6.24 -10.14 -6.28
N ASP A 801 -5.64 -9.91 -7.45
CA ASP A 801 -6.33 -9.89 -8.74
C ASP A 801 -7.09 -11.20 -9.05
N SER A 802 -6.66 -12.32 -8.45
CA SER A 802 -7.35 -13.61 -8.54
C SER A 802 -8.67 -13.67 -7.75
N GLY A 803 -9.02 -12.62 -7.01
CA GLY A 803 -10.14 -12.59 -6.08
C GLY A 803 -9.86 -13.30 -4.75
N ALA A 804 -8.66 -13.85 -4.55
CA ALA A 804 -8.24 -14.34 -3.24
C ALA A 804 -8.05 -13.17 -2.27
N GLY A 805 -8.35 -13.39 -0.99
CA GLY A 805 -8.21 -12.39 0.06
C GLY A 805 -7.47 -12.93 1.28
N ILE A 806 -6.75 -12.07 1.98
CA ILE A 806 -6.14 -12.39 3.29
C ILE A 806 -6.55 -11.31 4.28
N ARG A 807 -7.06 -11.73 5.43
CA ARG A 807 -7.32 -10.88 6.59
C ARG A 807 -6.35 -11.24 7.69
N VAL A 808 -5.55 -10.26 8.14
CA VAL A 808 -4.66 -10.39 9.28
C VAL A 808 -5.16 -9.47 10.39
N ALA A 809 -5.49 -10.03 11.55
CA ALA A 809 -5.91 -9.26 12.72
C ALA A 809 -5.04 -9.62 13.93
N GLU A 810 -4.54 -8.59 14.61
CA GLU A 810 -3.78 -8.71 15.86
C GLU A 810 -4.69 -8.43 17.07
N ALA A 811 -4.62 -9.31 18.05
CA ALA A 811 -5.24 -9.10 19.35
C ALA A 811 -4.35 -9.71 20.45
N HIS A 812 -4.02 -8.91 21.46
CA HIS A 812 -3.22 -9.32 22.62
C HIS A 812 -1.86 -9.98 22.29
N GLY A 813 -1.21 -9.55 21.20
CA GLY A 813 0.06 -10.09 20.72
C GLY A 813 -0.06 -11.39 19.90
N VAL A 814 -1.28 -11.86 19.64
CA VAL A 814 -1.56 -13.05 18.82
C VAL A 814 -2.15 -12.61 17.48
N LEU A 815 -1.65 -13.20 16.39
CA LEU A 815 -2.12 -12.94 15.04
C LEU A 815 -3.12 -14.01 14.62
N SER A 816 -4.26 -13.57 14.08
CA SER A 816 -5.18 -14.40 13.32
C SER A 816 -5.02 -14.10 11.83
N VAL A 817 -4.82 -15.14 11.03
CA VAL A 817 -4.61 -15.05 9.58
C VAL A 817 -5.66 -15.90 8.89
N MET A 818 -6.65 -15.23 8.28
CA MET A 818 -7.70 -15.85 7.49
C MET A 818 -7.39 -15.69 6.00
N THR A 819 -7.44 -16.78 5.25
CA THR A 819 -7.33 -16.80 3.78
C THR A 819 -8.69 -17.14 3.19
N LEU A 820 -9.11 -16.36 2.20
CA LEU A 820 -10.40 -16.45 1.52
C LEU A 820 -10.14 -16.82 0.06
N LEU A 821 -10.70 -17.94 -0.40
CA LEU A 821 -10.55 -18.40 -1.77
C LEU A 821 -11.89 -18.34 -2.52
N PRO A 822 -11.94 -17.69 -3.70
CA PRO A 822 -13.14 -17.69 -4.52
C PRO A 822 -13.37 -19.08 -5.17
N PRO A 823 -14.57 -19.34 -5.71
CA PRO A 823 -14.96 -20.63 -6.29
C PRO A 823 -14.05 -21.12 -7.42
N ASP A 824 -13.33 -20.22 -8.10
CA ASP A 824 -12.42 -20.60 -9.20
C ASP A 824 -11.19 -21.39 -8.71
N PHE A 825 -10.91 -21.39 -7.40
CA PHE A 825 -9.89 -22.22 -6.76
C PHE A 825 -10.40 -23.62 -6.41
N ASN A 826 -11.70 -23.88 -6.56
CA ASN A 826 -12.30 -25.15 -6.19
C ASN A 826 -11.91 -26.25 -7.18
N GLU A 827 -11.29 -27.30 -6.65
CA GLU A 827 -10.72 -28.41 -7.41
C GLU A 827 -11.78 -29.37 -7.99
N THR A 828 -12.97 -29.43 -7.37
CA THR A 828 -14.09 -30.22 -7.92
C THR A 828 -14.56 -29.64 -9.27
N TYR A 829 -14.40 -28.32 -9.47
CA TYR A 829 -14.72 -27.63 -10.72
C TYR A 829 -13.61 -27.72 -11.77
N ALA A 830 -12.39 -28.11 -11.40
CA ALA A 830 -11.28 -28.33 -12.34
C ALA A 830 -11.55 -29.47 -13.32
N TYR A 831 -12.57 -30.30 -13.06
CA TYR A 831 -12.98 -31.39 -13.94
C TYR A 831 -14.07 -31.01 -14.98
N TYR A 832 -14.69 -29.81 -14.93
CA TYR A 832 -15.90 -29.54 -15.74
C TYR A 832 -16.04 -28.19 -16.48
N ARG A 833 -15.03 -27.31 -16.51
CA ARG A 833 -15.02 -26.14 -17.44
C ARG A 833 -13.76 -26.12 -18.29
N GLY A 834 -13.75 -26.91 -19.36
CA GLY A 834 -12.62 -26.98 -20.27
C GLY A 834 -12.86 -27.77 -21.56
N ALA A 835 -14.03 -27.61 -22.20
CA ALA A 835 -14.23 -27.97 -23.60
C ALA A 835 -15.49 -27.29 -24.18
N TYR A 836 -15.48 -25.97 -24.35
CA TYR A 836 -16.14 -25.39 -25.52
C TYR A 836 -15.04 -25.16 -26.55
N TYR A 837 -14.83 -26.15 -27.42
CA TYR A 837 -13.97 -25.99 -28.59
C TYR A 837 -14.80 -25.27 -29.68
N PRO A 838 -14.45 -24.05 -30.11
CA PRO A 838 -14.88 -23.59 -31.41
C PRO A 838 -14.07 -24.39 -32.44
N GLY A 839 -14.58 -25.55 -32.84
CA GLY A 839 -13.84 -26.45 -33.73
C GLY A 839 -14.39 -27.86 -33.82
N ASN A 840 -15.71 -28.03 -33.92
CA ASN A 840 -16.31 -29.20 -34.56
C ASN A 840 -16.53 -28.94 -36.06
N GLU A 841 -15.66 -28.12 -36.69
CA GLU A 841 -15.62 -28.04 -38.14
C GLU A 841 -14.93 -29.29 -38.67
N TYR A 842 -15.74 -30.18 -39.21
CA TYR A 842 -15.30 -31.07 -40.25
C TYR A 842 -14.93 -30.19 -41.44
N ASP A 843 -13.70 -30.31 -41.96
CA ASP A 843 -13.43 -29.81 -43.32
C ASP A 843 -14.43 -30.46 -44.29
N GLU A 844 -14.69 -29.83 -45.44
CA GLU A 844 -15.67 -30.29 -46.46
C GLU A 844 -15.48 -31.77 -46.91
N ASP A 845 -14.33 -32.39 -46.62
CA ASP A 845 -13.99 -33.79 -46.90
C ASP A 845 -14.03 -34.75 -45.67
N GLY A 846 -14.53 -34.32 -44.50
CA GLY A 846 -14.87 -35.21 -43.38
C GLY A 846 -13.71 -35.88 -42.63
N ARG A 847 -12.48 -35.33 -42.68
CA ARG A 847 -11.32 -35.88 -41.95
C ARG A 847 -11.13 -35.22 -40.57
N ARG A 848 -10.81 -36.03 -39.55
CA ARG A 848 -10.43 -35.57 -38.21
C ARG A 848 -9.02 -34.98 -38.20
N SER A 849 -8.86 -33.79 -37.63
CA SER A 849 -7.55 -33.14 -37.47
C SER A 849 -6.77 -33.74 -36.29
N ALA A 850 -5.51 -34.12 -36.55
CA ALA A 850 -4.65 -34.92 -35.67
C ALA A 850 -3.92 -34.08 -34.59
N VAL A 851 -4.62 -33.19 -33.88
CA VAL A 851 -4.00 -32.27 -32.90
C VAL A 851 -4.04 -32.81 -31.45
N GLN A 852 -4.61 -34.01 -31.24
CA GLN A 852 -4.82 -34.54 -29.89
C GLN A 852 -3.60 -35.23 -29.26
N GLU A 853 -2.62 -35.69 -30.04
CA GLU A 853 -1.46 -36.44 -29.50
C GLU A 853 -0.25 -35.57 -29.13
N GLU A 854 -0.11 -34.36 -29.70
CA GLU A 854 1.07 -33.52 -29.44
C GLU A 854 0.96 -32.66 -28.17
N PHE A 855 -0.25 -32.38 -27.69
CA PHE A 855 -0.47 -31.57 -26.48
C PHE A 855 -0.28 -32.40 -25.19
N ILE A 856 -0.66 -33.67 -25.19
CA ILE A 856 -0.47 -34.58 -24.03
C ILE A 856 1.03 -34.79 -23.75
N ASN A 857 1.87 -34.80 -24.78
CA ASN A 857 3.31 -35.04 -24.66
C ASN A 857 4.14 -33.78 -24.32
N ARG A 858 3.56 -32.56 -24.34
CA ARG A 858 4.26 -31.33 -23.93
C ARG A 858 4.05 -30.93 -22.47
N VAL A 859 3.23 -31.67 -21.72
CA VAL A 859 2.90 -31.39 -20.30
C VAL A 859 3.84 -32.11 -19.32
N THR A 860 4.82 -32.88 -19.79
CA THR A 860 5.81 -33.51 -18.90
C THR A 860 6.93 -32.56 -18.47
N GLN A 861 6.65 -31.93 -17.31
CA GLN A 861 7.53 -31.47 -16.21
C GLN A 861 8.12 -30.05 -16.20
N PRO A 862 8.34 -29.44 -15.00
CA PRO A 862 7.95 -29.86 -13.63
C PRO A 862 7.22 -28.77 -12.80
N THR A 863 6.26 -29.14 -11.94
CA THR A 863 6.15 -28.77 -10.50
C THR A 863 4.80 -29.19 -9.89
N LEU A 864 4.87 -30.06 -8.87
CA LEU A 864 3.83 -30.40 -7.88
C LEU A 864 2.38 -30.51 -8.39
N GLN A 865 2.14 -31.48 -9.28
CA GLN A 865 0.82 -32.07 -9.47
C GLN A 865 0.80 -33.40 -8.70
N TYR A 866 0.12 -33.46 -7.55
CA TYR A 866 -0.11 -34.73 -6.86
C TYR A 866 -1.27 -35.45 -7.54
N VAL A 867 -0.96 -36.49 -8.31
CA VAL A 867 -1.96 -37.40 -8.87
C VAL A 867 -2.03 -38.62 -7.96
N GLY A 868 -2.85 -38.52 -6.92
CA GLY A 868 -3.26 -39.67 -6.12
C GLY A 868 -4.53 -40.27 -6.71
N GLY A 869 -4.47 -41.45 -7.32
CA GLY A 869 -5.66 -42.23 -7.67
C GLY A 869 -6.65 -41.58 -8.65
N GLY A 870 -6.21 -40.65 -9.51
CA GLY A 870 -7.05 -40.01 -10.54
C GLY A 870 -7.60 -38.62 -10.19
N GLN A 871 -7.34 -38.10 -8.99
CA GLN A 871 -7.67 -36.72 -8.61
C GLN A 871 -6.44 -35.81 -8.73
N ARG A 872 -6.67 -34.54 -9.12
CA ARG A 872 -5.66 -33.49 -9.29
C ARG A 872 -5.86 -32.42 -8.23
N TYR A 873 -4.94 -32.34 -7.27
CA TYR A 873 -4.91 -31.29 -6.25
C TYR A 873 -4.17 -30.05 -6.79
N VAL A 874 -4.75 -28.88 -6.54
CA VAL A 874 -4.29 -27.59 -7.07
C VAL A 874 -3.99 -26.62 -5.93
N THR A 875 -4.83 -26.58 -4.90
CA THR A 875 -4.71 -25.82 -3.67
C THR A 875 -4.21 -26.75 -2.55
N VAL A 876 -3.09 -26.41 -1.92
CA VAL A 876 -2.46 -27.23 -0.87
C VAL A 876 -1.78 -26.35 0.18
N GLY A 877 -1.57 -26.89 1.38
CA GLY A 877 -0.86 -26.23 2.47
C GLY A 877 -1.39 -26.65 3.84
N LEU A 878 -1.11 -25.85 4.88
CA LEU A 878 -1.70 -26.06 6.20
C LEU A 878 -3.23 -25.83 6.20
N LEU A 879 -3.76 -24.98 5.33
CA LEU A 879 -5.22 -24.79 5.21
C LEU A 879 -5.93 -25.88 4.38
N GLY A 880 -5.22 -26.94 4.01
CA GLY A 880 -5.77 -28.11 3.34
C GLY A 880 -5.98 -27.94 1.83
N THR A 881 -6.78 -28.84 1.28
CA THR A 881 -7.23 -28.85 -0.11
C THR A 881 -8.54 -28.04 -0.21
N PHE A 882 -8.99 -27.72 -1.42
CA PHE A 882 -10.28 -27.07 -1.61
C PHE A 882 -11.11 -27.83 -2.62
N ASN A 883 -11.75 -28.91 -2.16
CA ASN A 883 -12.53 -29.81 -3.01
C ASN A 883 -13.87 -30.26 -2.37
N GLY A 884 -14.17 -29.79 -1.16
CA GLY A 884 -15.35 -30.13 -0.38
C GLY A 884 -15.23 -31.42 0.45
N ASN A 885 -14.04 -32.04 0.53
CA ASN A 885 -13.80 -33.30 1.23
C ASN A 885 -12.81 -33.11 2.40
N PRO A 886 -13.29 -33.02 3.66
CA PRO A 886 -12.43 -32.80 4.82
C PRO A 886 -11.46 -33.96 5.10
N LEU A 887 -11.70 -35.16 4.53
CA LEU A 887 -10.85 -36.32 4.78
C LEU A 887 -9.49 -36.26 4.08
N ASP A 888 -9.34 -35.43 3.04
CA ASP A 888 -8.08 -35.28 2.30
C ASP A 888 -7.36 -33.94 2.57
N ASP A 889 -7.91 -33.11 3.45
CA ASP A 889 -7.36 -31.82 3.84
C ASP A 889 -5.91 -31.92 4.33
N LEU A 890 -5.61 -32.87 5.23
CA LEU A 890 -4.27 -33.02 5.79
C LEU A 890 -3.39 -33.91 4.90
N MET A 891 -3.38 -33.62 3.60
CA MET A 891 -2.47 -34.21 2.63
C MET A 891 -1.11 -33.50 2.66
N SER A 892 -0.05 -34.23 2.95
CA SER A 892 1.30 -33.68 2.97
C SER A 892 1.94 -33.58 1.57
N PRO A 893 3.07 -32.85 1.42
CA PRO A 893 3.79 -32.68 0.15
C PRO A 893 4.49 -33.94 -0.38
N ASP A 894 4.10 -35.13 0.05
CA ASP A 894 4.49 -36.44 -0.45
C ASP A 894 3.26 -37.27 -0.85
N GLY A 895 2.05 -36.70 -0.73
CA GLY A 895 0.77 -37.34 -1.05
C GLY A 895 0.21 -38.20 0.08
N HIS A 896 0.79 -38.15 1.28
CA HIS A 896 0.28 -38.90 2.44
C HIS A 896 -0.86 -38.13 3.14
N ILE A 897 -2.01 -38.79 3.32
CA ILE A 897 -3.18 -38.20 3.96
C ILE A 897 -3.20 -38.58 5.44
N THR A 898 -3.36 -37.57 6.30
CA THR A 898 -3.51 -37.74 7.75
C THR A 898 -4.97 -37.46 8.13
N ILE A 899 -5.56 -38.30 8.99
CA ILE A 899 -6.92 -38.06 9.51
C ILE A 899 -6.80 -37.76 11.00
N VAL A 900 -7.50 -36.74 11.46
CA VAL A 900 -7.55 -36.32 12.87
C VAL A 900 -9.01 -36.18 13.31
N ASN A 901 -9.29 -36.52 14.55
CA ASN A 901 -10.60 -36.33 15.15
C ASN A 901 -10.72 -34.95 15.81
N HIS A 902 -11.95 -34.48 16.00
CA HIS A 902 -12.25 -33.27 16.76
C HIS A 902 -13.39 -33.54 17.76
N PRO A 903 -13.20 -33.33 19.08
CA PRO A 903 -11.98 -32.84 19.74
C PRO A 903 -10.79 -33.84 19.59
N PRO A 904 -9.56 -33.34 19.44
CA PRO A 904 -8.41 -34.19 19.12
C PRO A 904 -7.89 -34.93 20.35
N THR A 905 -7.41 -36.16 20.14
CA THR A 905 -6.61 -36.90 21.13
C THR A 905 -5.13 -36.48 21.06
N GLU A 906 -4.31 -36.87 22.05
CA GLU A 906 -2.85 -36.65 21.98
C GLU A 906 -2.24 -37.23 20.70
N GLN A 907 -2.71 -38.42 20.28
CA GLN A 907 -2.22 -39.05 19.05
C GLN A 907 -2.63 -38.27 17.80
N ASP A 908 -3.82 -37.67 17.79
CA ASP A 908 -4.27 -36.78 16.71
C ASP A 908 -3.37 -35.54 16.61
N ASN A 909 -3.01 -34.92 17.74
CA ASN A 909 -2.09 -33.78 17.78
C ASN A 909 -0.67 -34.16 17.31
N ILE A 910 -0.18 -35.36 17.65
CA ILE A 910 1.10 -35.89 17.14
C ILE A 910 1.04 -36.09 15.62
N ASN A 911 -0.07 -36.63 15.12
CA ASN A 911 -0.27 -36.87 13.69
C ASN A 911 -0.35 -35.54 12.92
N ALA A 912 -1.11 -34.56 13.43
CA ALA A 912 -1.17 -33.20 12.91
C ALA A 912 0.21 -32.53 12.89
N TYR A 913 1.02 -32.72 13.94
CA TYR A 913 2.39 -32.20 13.99
C TYR A 913 3.29 -32.81 12.92
N LYS A 914 3.20 -34.13 12.68
CA LYS A 914 3.94 -34.79 11.59
C LYS A 914 3.49 -34.31 10.22
N PHE A 915 2.20 -34.05 10.03
CA PHE A 915 1.66 -33.46 8.80
C PHE A 915 2.22 -32.05 8.60
N GLY A 916 2.01 -31.13 9.55
CA GLY A 916 2.40 -29.73 9.42
C GLY A 916 3.92 -29.54 9.29
N SER A 917 4.72 -30.37 9.95
CA SER A 917 6.18 -30.35 9.85
C SER A 917 6.70 -30.59 8.42
N ARG A 918 5.94 -31.32 7.58
CA ARG A 918 6.32 -31.55 6.17
C ARG A 918 6.10 -30.32 5.28
N TRP A 919 5.27 -29.36 5.70
CA TRP A 919 5.00 -28.10 5.00
C TRP A 919 5.99 -26.98 5.36
N ARG A 920 7.09 -27.32 6.07
CA ARG A 920 8.13 -26.38 6.46
C ARG A 920 8.89 -25.84 5.23
N VAL A 921 9.16 -24.53 5.25
CA VAL A 921 9.97 -23.85 4.24
C VAL A 921 11.43 -23.83 4.69
N ASP A 922 12.24 -24.71 4.09
CA ASP A 922 13.67 -24.88 4.38
C ASP A 922 14.58 -24.36 3.25
N GLY A 923 14.00 -23.68 2.26
CA GLY A 923 14.71 -23.15 1.09
C GLY A 923 15.07 -24.19 0.02
N SER A 924 14.86 -25.50 0.26
CA SER A 924 15.23 -26.56 -0.68
C SER A 924 14.21 -26.73 -1.82
N ARG A 925 12.91 -26.68 -1.49
CA ARG A 925 11.80 -26.85 -2.44
C ARG A 925 11.13 -25.54 -2.83
N HIS A 926 11.05 -24.61 -1.89
CA HIS A 926 10.37 -23.33 -2.06
C HIS A 926 11.24 -22.21 -1.50
N LYS A 927 11.40 -21.14 -2.28
CA LYS A 927 12.06 -19.93 -1.79
C LYS A 927 11.21 -19.32 -0.68
N SER A 928 11.85 -18.90 0.40
CA SER A 928 11.20 -18.09 1.44
C SER A 928 10.70 -16.78 0.85
N LEU A 929 9.42 -16.46 1.06
CA LEU A 929 8.83 -15.17 0.67
C LEU A 929 9.24 -14.04 1.63
N PHE A 930 9.73 -14.39 2.81
CA PHE A 930 10.45 -13.46 3.67
C PHE A 930 11.76 -13.13 2.97
N GLN A 931 11.73 -11.99 2.28
CA GLN A 931 12.68 -11.51 1.27
C GLN A 931 14.10 -11.28 1.84
N ASP A 932 15.10 -11.25 0.96
CA ASP A 932 16.50 -10.96 1.36
C ASP A 932 16.70 -9.50 1.84
N ASP A 933 15.77 -8.62 1.48
CA ASP A 933 15.69 -7.18 1.70
C ASP A 933 14.87 -6.79 2.95
N ILE A 934 14.06 -7.72 3.47
CA ILE A 934 13.40 -7.64 4.78
C ILE A 934 13.71 -8.94 5.52
N LYS A 935 15.00 -9.25 5.70
CA LYS A 935 15.37 -10.33 6.61
C LYS A 935 15.04 -9.87 8.03
N PRO A 936 14.18 -10.60 8.79
CA PRO A 936 14.38 -10.59 10.22
C PRO A 936 15.82 -11.01 10.45
N ILE A 937 16.47 -10.38 11.41
CA ILE A 937 17.93 -10.32 11.42
C ILE A 937 18.56 -11.73 11.62
N TYR A 938 17.75 -12.75 11.97
CA TYR A 938 18.04 -14.19 12.01
C TYR A 938 18.14 -14.86 10.63
N ASN A 939 19.05 -15.83 10.49
CA ASN A 939 18.99 -16.78 9.38
C ASN A 939 17.65 -17.54 9.44
N PRO A 940 16.76 -17.41 8.43
CA PRO A 940 15.44 -18.05 8.43
C PRO A 940 15.51 -19.57 8.61
N LEU A 941 16.59 -20.19 8.11
CA LEU A 941 16.80 -21.63 8.19
C LEU A 941 17.24 -22.10 9.59
N GLN A 942 17.90 -21.25 10.37
CA GLN A 942 18.30 -21.58 11.75
C GLN A 942 17.16 -21.35 12.75
N PHE A 943 16.24 -20.42 12.46
CA PHE A 943 15.09 -20.12 13.32
C PHE A 943 14.17 -21.34 13.53
N GLY A 944 13.95 -22.14 12.48
CA GLY A 944 13.09 -23.33 12.53
C GLY A 944 13.75 -24.60 13.08
N ASP A 945 15.08 -24.61 13.27
CA ASP A 945 15.86 -25.81 13.62
C ASP A 945 16.43 -25.76 15.06
N ASP A 946 15.64 -25.22 16.00
CA ASP A 946 15.98 -25.19 17.41
C ASP A 946 15.77 -26.57 18.04
N ARG A 947 16.86 -27.33 18.21
CA ARG A 947 16.86 -28.66 18.87
C ARG A 947 16.29 -28.68 20.29
N ARG A 948 16.02 -27.50 20.89
CA ARG A 948 15.43 -27.36 22.22
C ARG A 948 13.91 -27.15 22.20
N TYR A 949 13.30 -26.98 21.02
CA TYR A 949 11.85 -26.87 20.90
C TYR A 949 11.22 -28.26 21.03
N ASN A 950 10.39 -28.45 22.06
CA ASN A 950 9.58 -29.64 22.23
C ASN A 950 8.10 -29.24 22.17
N PRO A 951 7.35 -29.60 21.12
CA PRO A 951 5.94 -29.27 21.02
C PRO A 951 5.15 -29.95 22.14
N VAL A 952 4.19 -29.23 22.71
CA VAL A 952 3.20 -29.84 23.62
C VAL A 952 2.12 -30.47 22.76
N HIS A 953 1.78 -31.74 23.01
CA HIS A 953 0.72 -32.47 22.29
C HIS A 953 -0.51 -32.78 23.15
N ASP A 954 -0.38 -32.65 24.47
CA ASP A 954 -1.45 -32.81 25.45
C ASP A 954 -1.33 -31.69 26.48
N PRO A 955 -2.20 -30.66 26.44
CA PRO A 955 -2.11 -29.52 27.34
C PRO A 955 -2.45 -29.91 28.78
N TYR A 956 -3.25 -30.95 28.99
CA TYR A 956 -3.70 -31.36 30.31
C TYR A 956 -2.58 -32.00 31.14
N ARG A 957 -1.51 -32.49 30.50
CA ARG A 957 -0.31 -33.04 31.19
C ARG A 957 0.57 -31.99 31.84
N LEU A 958 0.40 -30.71 31.51
CA LEU A 958 1.12 -29.61 32.16
C LEU A 958 0.70 -29.44 33.64
N GLN A 959 -0.33 -30.15 34.11
CA GLN A 959 -0.86 -30.14 35.47
C GLN A 959 0.12 -30.49 36.60
N TYR A 960 1.28 -31.11 36.35
CA TYR A 960 2.00 -31.80 37.43
C TYR A 960 3.13 -31.03 38.14
N ASN A 961 3.56 -29.85 37.67
CA ASN A 961 4.78 -29.20 38.23
C ASN A 961 4.68 -27.72 38.62
N ALA A 962 3.57 -27.04 38.38
CA ALA A 962 3.36 -25.66 38.84
C ALA A 962 2.09 -25.61 39.69
N SER A 963 2.19 -25.06 40.90
CA SER A 963 1.03 -24.71 41.74
C SER A 963 0.08 -23.85 40.92
N LEU A 964 -0.98 -24.45 40.37
CA LEU A 964 -1.91 -23.76 39.48
C LEU A 964 -2.67 -22.66 40.23
N VAL A 965 -2.83 -21.51 39.58
CA VAL A 965 -3.70 -20.40 40.04
C VAL A 965 -5.19 -20.73 39.80
N PHE A 966 -5.53 -21.71 38.94
CA PHE A 966 -6.90 -22.05 38.51
C PHE A 966 -7.12 -23.57 38.33
N THR A 967 -8.36 -24.04 38.51
CA THR A 967 -8.75 -25.45 38.34
C THR A 967 -9.24 -25.78 36.92
N LEU A 968 -9.21 -27.07 36.52
CA LEU A 968 -9.71 -27.52 35.21
C LEU A 968 -11.17 -27.14 34.97
N ASP A 969 -12.01 -27.19 36.02
CA ASP A 969 -13.42 -26.85 35.92
C ASP A 969 -13.63 -25.35 35.70
N GLU A 970 -12.80 -24.49 36.32
CA GLU A 970 -12.82 -23.04 36.06
C GLU A 970 -12.47 -22.72 34.61
N VAL A 971 -11.46 -23.39 34.05
CA VAL A 971 -11.07 -23.21 32.64
C VAL A 971 -12.16 -23.68 31.69
N ARG A 972 -12.78 -24.84 31.95
CA ARG A 972 -13.89 -25.37 31.12
C ARG A 972 -15.10 -24.44 31.09
N VAL A 973 -15.47 -23.88 32.24
CA VAL A 973 -16.56 -22.91 32.35
C VAL A 973 -16.20 -21.63 31.58
N ALA A 974 -14.97 -21.14 31.76
CA ALA A 974 -14.47 -19.95 31.08
C ALA A 974 -14.46 -20.11 29.55
N CYS A 975 -14.01 -21.27 29.06
CA CYS A 975 -13.87 -21.60 27.65
C CYS A 975 -15.13 -22.20 27.00
N GLN A 976 -16.24 -22.33 27.74
CA GLN A 976 -17.48 -22.95 27.25
C GLN A 976 -17.28 -24.36 26.63
N ASN A 977 -16.36 -25.15 27.20
CA ASN A 977 -15.93 -26.46 26.69
C ASN A 977 -15.36 -26.46 25.25
N VAL A 978 -14.80 -25.33 24.79
CA VAL A 978 -14.09 -25.26 23.52
C VAL A 978 -12.63 -25.68 23.69
N TYR A 979 -12.24 -26.77 23.03
CA TYR A 979 -10.91 -27.37 23.15
C TYR A 979 -9.77 -26.39 22.86
N GLU A 980 -9.86 -25.59 21.79
CA GLU A 980 -8.83 -24.61 21.40
C GLU A 980 -8.64 -23.53 22.47
N CYS A 981 -9.73 -23.04 23.06
CA CYS A 981 -9.65 -22.09 24.17
C CYS A 981 -8.99 -22.74 25.40
N GLU A 982 -9.39 -23.96 25.76
CA GLU A 982 -8.79 -24.69 26.87
C GLU A 982 -7.28 -24.91 26.65
N TYR A 983 -6.92 -25.30 25.43
CA TYR A 983 -5.55 -25.56 25.00
C TYR A 983 -4.67 -24.31 25.17
N ASP A 984 -5.11 -23.17 24.63
CA ASP A 984 -4.41 -21.89 24.74
C ASP A 984 -4.34 -21.40 26.20
N TYR A 985 -5.39 -21.63 26.99
CA TYR A 985 -5.40 -21.28 28.41
C TYR A 985 -4.31 -22.03 29.18
N PHE A 986 -4.20 -23.35 28.97
CA PHE A 986 -3.21 -24.18 29.64
C PHE A 986 -1.78 -23.93 29.17
N LEU A 987 -1.57 -23.65 27.87
CA LEU A 987 -0.24 -23.35 27.33
C LEU A 987 0.27 -21.98 27.74
N THR A 988 -0.56 -20.95 27.61
CA THR A 988 -0.12 -19.56 27.82
C THR A 988 -0.24 -19.12 29.27
N GLY A 989 -1.12 -19.76 30.05
CA GLY A 989 -1.49 -19.32 31.39
C GLY A 989 -2.26 -17.98 31.42
N ARG A 990 -2.65 -17.45 30.24
CA ARG A 990 -3.30 -16.14 30.10
C ARG A 990 -4.75 -16.29 29.67
N ARG A 991 -5.67 -15.87 30.54
CA ARG A 991 -7.11 -15.86 30.25
C ARG A 991 -7.46 -15.03 29.02
N GLU A 992 -6.78 -13.90 28.81
CA GLU A 992 -7.05 -12.98 27.71
C GLU A 992 -6.85 -13.64 26.33
N ILE A 993 -5.75 -14.39 26.15
CA ILE A 993 -5.43 -15.08 24.90
C ILE A 993 -6.49 -16.17 24.62
N ALA A 994 -6.80 -16.99 25.63
CA ALA A 994 -7.80 -18.04 25.51
C ALA A 994 -9.21 -17.49 25.15
N MET A 995 -9.61 -16.39 25.78
CA MET A 995 -10.89 -15.72 25.50
C MET A 995 -10.93 -15.15 24.08
N ASN A 996 -9.83 -14.58 23.59
CA ASN A 996 -9.72 -14.14 22.20
C ASN A 996 -9.82 -15.32 21.22
N THR A 997 -9.19 -16.46 21.52
CA THR A 997 -9.33 -17.69 20.70
C THR A 997 -10.78 -18.16 20.63
N LEU A 998 -11.50 -18.13 21.76
CA LEU A 998 -12.94 -18.44 21.79
C LEU A 998 -13.77 -17.46 20.95
N GLU A 999 -13.49 -16.16 21.05
CA GLU A 999 -14.19 -15.11 20.30
C GLU A 999 -13.97 -15.26 18.79
N VAL A 1000 -12.71 -15.40 18.35
CA VAL A 1000 -12.35 -15.59 16.93
C VAL A 1000 -13.03 -16.82 16.36
N GLN A 1001 -13.03 -17.93 17.10
CA GLN A 1001 -13.69 -19.16 16.66
C GLN A 1001 -15.21 -19.00 16.55
N SER A 1002 -15.85 -18.40 17.56
CA SER A 1002 -17.30 -18.18 17.57
C SER A 1002 -17.73 -17.30 16.39
N LYS A 1003 -16.97 -16.23 16.14
CA LYS A 1003 -17.18 -15.31 15.02
C LYS A 1003 -16.97 -16.00 13.67
N LEU A 1004 -15.95 -16.86 13.54
CA LEU A 1004 -15.75 -17.65 12.32
C LEU A 1004 -16.93 -18.58 12.03
N ILE A 1005 -17.44 -19.28 13.05
CA ILE A 1005 -18.58 -20.19 12.90
C ILE A 1005 -19.82 -19.39 12.48
N GLU A 1006 -20.08 -18.25 13.15
CA GLU A 1006 -21.19 -17.36 12.81
C GLU A 1006 -21.08 -16.84 11.37
N LEU A 1007 -19.88 -16.39 10.96
CA LEU A 1007 -19.61 -15.92 9.60
C LEU A 1007 -19.80 -17.04 8.56
N LYS A 1008 -19.30 -18.25 8.82
CA LYS A 1008 -19.53 -19.41 7.94
C LYS A 1008 -21.01 -19.76 7.85
N GLN A 1009 -21.76 -19.71 8.96
CA GLN A 1009 -23.20 -19.97 8.96
C GLN A 1009 -23.96 -18.91 8.15
N LYS A 1010 -23.75 -17.62 8.43
CA LYS A 1010 -24.45 -16.52 7.75
C LYS A 1010 -24.05 -16.39 6.27
N GLY A 1011 -22.76 -16.58 5.95
CA GLY A 1011 -22.23 -16.45 4.59
C GLY A 1011 -22.60 -17.60 3.64
N THR A 1012 -22.80 -18.83 4.15
CA THR A 1012 -23.07 -20.02 3.31
C THR A 1012 -24.54 -20.25 2.97
N HIS A 1013 -25.47 -19.57 3.65
CA HIS A 1013 -26.89 -19.63 3.28
C HIS A 1013 -27.12 -18.96 1.93
N ARG A 1014 -27.09 -19.77 0.85
CA ARG A 1014 -27.92 -19.50 -0.32
C ARG A 1014 -29.35 -19.49 0.19
N ASN A 1015 -29.92 -18.32 0.44
CA ASN A 1015 -31.34 -18.24 0.71
C ASN A 1015 -32.05 -18.83 -0.51
N ARG A 1016 -32.48 -20.09 -0.37
CA ARG A 1016 -33.35 -20.77 -1.31
C ARG A 1016 -34.73 -20.14 -1.18
N SER A 1017 -34.85 -18.89 -1.63
CA SER A 1017 -36.13 -18.21 -1.80
C SER A 1017 -37.07 -19.03 -2.68
N VAL A 1018 -36.50 -19.83 -3.60
CA VAL A 1018 -37.22 -20.80 -4.42
C VAL A 1018 -37.83 -21.95 -3.60
N GLU A 1019 -37.16 -22.47 -2.57
CA GLU A 1019 -37.69 -23.60 -1.78
C GLU A 1019 -38.78 -23.13 -0.80
N ILE A 1020 -38.65 -21.92 -0.26
CA ILE A 1020 -39.69 -21.26 0.53
C ILE A 1020 -40.89 -20.95 -0.38
N GLY A 1021 -40.67 -20.34 -1.55
CA GLY A 1021 -41.73 -20.10 -2.55
C GLY A 1021 -42.44 -21.37 -3.00
N LEU A 1022 -41.71 -22.48 -3.20
CA LEU A 1022 -42.28 -23.79 -3.51
C LEU A 1022 -43.09 -24.36 -2.33
N LYS A 1023 -42.65 -24.14 -1.08
CA LYS A 1023 -43.38 -24.53 0.14
C LYS A 1023 -44.66 -23.71 0.32
N TRP A 1024 -44.64 -22.42 0.00
CA TRP A 1024 -45.84 -21.57 -0.02
C TRP A 1024 -46.80 -21.99 -1.14
N MET A 1025 -46.30 -22.22 -2.36
CA MET A 1025 -47.12 -22.70 -3.47
C MET A 1025 -47.74 -24.07 -3.21
N THR A 1026 -46.99 -25.01 -2.63
CA THR A 1026 -47.51 -26.33 -2.24
C THR A 1026 -48.49 -26.24 -1.07
N GLY A 1027 -48.28 -25.33 -0.11
CA GLY A 1027 -49.22 -25.01 0.95
C GLY A 1027 -50.55 -24.42 0.44
N ILE A 1028 -50.49 -23.51 -0.53
CA ILE A 1028 -51.68 -22.94 -1.19
C ILE A 1028 -52.42 -24.02 -1.99
N LEU A 1029 -51.70 -24.81 -2.80
CA LEU A 1029 -52.30 -25.89 -3.59
C LEU A 1029 -52.95 -26.97 -2.70
N SER A 1030 -52.32 -27.31 -1.56
CA SER A 1030 -52.88 -28.22 -0.57
C SER A 1030 -54.15 -27.66 0.08
N SER A 1031 -54.13 -26.37 0.44
CA SER A 1031 -55.29 -25.69 1.03
C SER A 1031 -56.48 -25.62 0.07
N VAL A 1032 -56.22 -25.34 -1.22
CA VAL A 1032 -57.24 -25.35 -2.28
C VAL A 1032 -57.80 -26.76 -2.49
N ALA A 1033 -56.96 -27.80 -2.50
CA ALA A 1033 -57.40 -29.18 -2.62
C ALA A 1033 -58.28 -29.64 -1.45
N ILE A 1034 -57.93 -29.25 -0.21
CA ILE A 1034 -58.73 -29.53 0.98
C ILE A 1034 -60.10 -28.84 0.91
N LEU A 1035 -60.15 -27.58 0.48
CA LEU A 1035 -61.41 -26.85 0.31
C LEU A 1035 -62.31 -27.48 -0.76
N LEU A 1036 -61.74 -27.93 -1.89
CA LEU A 1036 -62.47 -28.64 -2.93
C LEU A 1036 -63.00 -30.01 -2.45
N PHE A 1037 -62.23 -30.72 -1.63
CA PHE A 1037 -62.66 -31.98 -1.02
C PHE A 1037 -63.81 -31.79 -0.03
N ILE A 1038 -63.74 -30.77 0.82
CA ILE A 1038 -64.84 -30.40 1.73
C ILE A 1038 -66.09 -30.02 0.92
N ALA A 1039 -65.94 -29.21 -0.12
CA ALA A 1039 -67.05 -28.85 -1.01
C ALA A 1039 -67.69 -30.08 -1.69
N ALA A 1040 -66.89 -31.06 -2.12
CA ALA A 1040 -67.37 -32.31 -2.70
C ALA A 1040 -68.14 -33.18 -1.69
N ILE A 1041 -67.72 -33.20 -0.41
CA ILE A 1041 -68.47 -33.87 0.66
C ILE A 1041 -69.82 -33.19 0.90
N PHE A 1042 -69.86 -31.86 0.96
CA PHE A 1042 -71.12 -31.13 1.10
C PHE A 1042 -72.05 -31.34 -0.09
N PHE A 1043 -71.51 -31.35 -1.31
CA PHE A 1043 -72.28 -31.60 -2.53
C PHE A 1043 -72.78 -33.05 -2.60
N GLY A 1044 -71.97 -34.02 -2.16
CA GLY A 1044 -72.37 -35.43 -2.03
C GLY A 1044 -73.46 -35.62 -0.98
N CYS A 1045 -73.37 -34.95 0.17
CA CYS A 1045 -74.42 -34.96 1.20
C CYS A 1045 -75.71 -34.27 0.71
N TYR A 1046 -75.61 -33.20 -0.08
CA TYR A 1046 -76.75 -32.52 -0.68
C TYR A 1046 -77.48 -33.40 -1.71
N LEU A 1047 -76.73 -34.08 -2.60
CA LEU A 1047 -77.29 -35.03 -3.56
C LEU A 1047 -77.89 -36.27 -2.88
N ARG A 1048 -77.29 -36.74 -1.79
CA ARG A 1048 -77.83 -37.85 -0.99
C ARG A 1048 -79.13 -37.46 -0.26
N ARG A 1049 -79.34 -36.18 0.03
CA ARG A 1049 -80.60 -35.64 0.57
C ARG A 1049 -81.71 -35.57 -0.48
N ILE A 1050 -81.37 -35.45 -1.76
CA ILE A 1050 -82.32 -35.45 -2.88
C ILE A 1050 -82.66 -36.89 -3.31
N ALA A 1051 -81.76 -37.85 -3.09
CA ALA A 1051 -81.96 -39.26 -3.46
C ALA A 1051 -82.78 -40.11 -2.45
N LEU A 1052 -83.26 -39.52 -1.35
CA LEU A 1052 -84.04 -40.21 -0.31
C LEU A 1052 -85.38 -39.50 -0.09
N HIS A 1053 -86.23 -39.46 -1.12
CA HIS A 1053 -87.69 -39.45 -0.97
C HIS A 1053 -88.33 -39.80 -2.33
N PRO A 1054 -88.95 -40.98 -2.47
CA PRO A 1054 -89.86 -41.22 -3.58
C PRO A 1054 -91.20 -40.55 -3.27
N GLU A 1055 -91.89 -40.12 -4.32
CA GLU A 1055 -93.28 -39.64 -4.35
C GLU A 1055 -93.52 -38.17 -3.96
N THR A 1056 -93.33 -37.28 -4.95
CA THR A 1056 -94.45 -36.43 -5.42
C THR A 1056 -94.25 -36.16 -6.91
N GLY A 1057 -95.26 -36.53 -7.70
CA GLY A 1057 -95.23 -36.42 -9.16
C GLY A 1057 -95.28 -34.97 -9.63
N ILE A 1058 -94.44 -34.65 -10.61
CA ILE A 1058 -94.62 -33.49 -11.48
C ILE A 1058 -94.40 -33.95 -12.91
N THR A 1059 -95.51 -34.06 -13.65
CA THR A 1059 -95.55 -34.11 -15.12
C THR A 1059 -95.46 -32.70 -15.71
N PHE A 1060 -95.17 -32.64 -17.02
CA PHE A 1060 -95.37 -31.56 -18.03
C PHE A 1060 -94.07 -30.97 -18.59
N ARG A 1061 -93.96 -30.53 -19.85
CA ARG A 1061 -94.49 -30.88 -21.19
C ARG A 1061 -93.63 -30.05 -22.16
N LYS A 1062 -93.39 -30.58 -23.35
CA LYS A 1062 -92.55 -30.04 -24.45
C LYS A 1062 -92.94 -28.63 -24.92
N GLN A 1063 -91.97 -27.73 -25.11
CA GLN A 1063 -92.05 -26.64 -26.10
C GLN A 1063 -90.64 -26.20 -26.58
N GLU A 1064 -90.60 -25.79 -27.84
CA GLU A 1064 -89.45 -25.61 -28.74
C GLU A 1064 -89.01 -24.10 -28.81
N PRO A 1065 -88.07 -23.65 -29.68
CA PRO A 1065 -86.79 -23.04 -29.29
C PRO A 1065 -86.68 -21.52 -29.61
N ARG A 1066 -85.70 -20.81 -29.00
CA ARG A 1066 -84.93 -19.69 -29.63
C ARG A 1066 -83.84 -19.07 -28.73
N SER A 1067 -82.67 -18.89 -29.34
CA SER A 1067 -81.62 -17.86 -29.20
C SER A 1067 -81.30 -17.25 -27.82
N ALA A 1068 -80.06 -17.40 -27.37
CA ALA A 1068 -79.06 -16.32 -27.31
C ALA A 1068 -77.73 -16.82 -26.72
N HIS A 1069 -76.64 -16.23 -27.19
CA HIS A 1069 -75.28 -16.33 -26.71
C HIS A 1069 -75.15 -16.29 -25.17
N THR A 1070 -74.19 -17.01 -24.59
CA THR A 1070 -72.94 -16.46 -24.02
C THR A 1070 -72.14 -17.58 -23.32
N TYR A 1071 -70.82 -17.47 -23.46
CA TYR A 1071 -69.74 -18.25 -22.86
C TYR A 1071 -69.92 -18.71 -21.40
N LEU A 1072 -69.64 -19.99 -21.12
CA LEU A 1072 -68.55 -20.49 -20.26
C LEU A 1072 -68.79 -21.97 -19.96
N GLY A 1073 -67.72 -22.78 -19.97
CA GLY A 1073 -67.78 -24.14 -19.41
C GLY A 1073 -66.80 -25.12 -20.04
N LEU A 1074 -65.59 -25.18 -19.47
CA LEU A 1074 -64.93 -26.48 -19.27
C LEU A 1074 -65.86 -27.41 -18.47
N PRO A 1075 -65.73 -28.73 -18.64
CA PRO A 1075 -65.40 -29.48 -17.44
C PRO A 1075 -64.27 -30.49 -17.70
N ILE A 1076 -63.31 -30.51 -16.77
CA ILE A 1076 -62.35 -31.58 -16.61
C ILE A 1076 -62.91 -32.55 -15.58
N SER A 1077 -62.85 -33.84 -15.86
CA SER A 1077 -62.76 -34.86 -14.81
C SER A 1077 -61.78 -35.94 -15.27
N ILE A 1078 -60.62 -35.85 -14.61
CA ILE A 1078 -59.55 -36.83 -14.50
C ILE A 1078 -60.08 -38.02 -13.69
N PHE A 1079 -59.66 -39.25 -14.02
CA PHE A 1079 -58.94 -40.16 -13.11
C PHE A 1079 -58.85 -41.53 -13.76
N LEU A 1080 -57.62 -41.98 -14.04
CA LEU A 1080 -57.07 -43.28 -13.60
C LEU A 1080 -55.64 -43.43 -14.16
N LEU A 1081 -54.67 -43.36 -13.24
CA LEU A 1081 -53.31 -43.86 -13.38
C LEU A 1081 -53.24 -45.18 -12.62
N PHE A 1082 -52.61 -46.21 -13.18
CA PHE A 1082 -51.40 -46.81 -12.62
C PHE A 1082 -50.98 -48.02 -13.48
N SER A 1083 -49.83 -47.91 -14.15
CA SER A 1083 -48.94 -49.03 -14.50
C SER A 1083 -47.61 -48.49 -15.06
N TYR A 1084 -46.51 -48.91 -14.43
CA TYR A 1084 -45.17 -49.19 -14.99
C TYR A 1084 -44.27 -48.09 -15.61
N ILE A 1085 -43.08 -48.04 -15.01
CA ILE A 1085 -41.70 -47.60 -15.39
C ILE A 1085 -41.30 -48.07 -16.83
N PRO A 1086 -40.25 -47.58 -17.56
CA PRO A 1086 -39.47 -46.31 -17.56
C PRO A 1086 -39.27 -45.65 -18.97
N SER A 1087 -38.52 -44.54 -18.95
CA SER A 1087 -37.42 -44.18 -19.89
C SER A 1087 -37.67 -43.27 -21.11
N THR A 1088 -36.75 -42.28 -21.20
CA THR A 1088 -36.26 -41.51 -22.37
C THR A 1088 -37.23 -40.61 -23.15
N SER A 1089 -36.92 -39.30 -23.21
CA SER A 1089 -36.45 -38.65 -24.46
C SER A 1089 -36.36 -37.11 -24.35
N SER A 1090 -35.26 -36.60 -24.91
CA SER A 1090 -35.06 -35.32 -25.63
C SER A 1090 -36.28 -34.57 -26.20
N SER A 1091 -36.17 -33.23 -26.27
CA SER A 1091 -36.45 -32.33 -27.45
C SER A 1091 -36.73 -30.90 -26.95
N SER A 1092 -35.83 -29.93 -27.18
CA SER A 1092 -35.76 -28.97 -28.30
C SER A 1092 -36.95 -28.01 -28.42
N TYR A 1093 -36.71 -26.70 -28.26
CA TYR A 1093 -37.59 -25.64 -28.77
C TYR A 1093 -36.83 -24.70 -29.70
N LEU A 1094 -37.45 -24.52 -30.87
CA LEU A 1094 -37.01 -23.77 -32.04
C LEU A 1094 -37.22 -22.27 -31.91
N VAL A 1095 -36.25 -21.54 -32.46
CA VAL A 1095 -36.26 -20.10 -32.79
C VAL A 1095 -37.20 -19.84 -33.98
N LYS A 1096 -37.83 -18.66 -33.98
CA LYS A 1096 -38.75 -18.18 -35.03
C LYS A 1096 -38.19 -16.89 -35.66
N GLU A 1097 -37.82 -16.94 -36.94
CA GLU A 1097 -37.49 -15.77 -37.79
C GLU A 1097 -38.74 -15.21 -38.51
N PRO A 1098 -38.73 -13.93 -38.95
CA PRO A 1098 -39.59 -13.37 -39.99
C PRO A 1098 -38.82 -13.04 -41.31
N PRO A 1099 -39.51 -12.69 -42.42
CA PRO A 1099 -39.27 -13.32 -43.73
C PRO A 1099 -38.51 -12.53 -44.83
N ARG A 1100 -38.01 -13.32 -45.79
CA ARG A 1100 -37.47 -13.09 -47.17
C ARG A 1100 -38.46 -12.33 -48.10
N SER A 1101 -38.15 -11.64 -49.23
CA SER A 1101 -37.08 -11.57 -50.27
C SER A 1101 -37.54 -10.50 -51.34
N PRO A 1102 -37.02 -10.32 -52.60
CA PRO A 1102 -35.97 -11.05 -53.35
C PRO A 1102 -34.99 -10.27 -54.31
N SER A 1103 -33.87 -10.95 -54.60
CA SER A 1103 -33.11 -11.14 -55.88
C SER A 1103 -32.72 -10.01 -56.85
N ILE A 1104 -31.44 -10.04 -57.32
CA ILE A 1104 -30.94 -9.98 -58.72
C ILE A 1104 -29.41 -10.26 -58.71
N THR A 1105 -28.93 -11.43 -59.15
CA THR A 1105 -28.22 -11.79 -60.42
C THR A 1105 -26.91 -11.06 -60.82
N SER A 1106 -25.84 -11.88 -60.88
CA SER A 1106 -24.75 -11.98 -61.88
C SER A 1106 -23.75 -10.82 -62.13
N LEU A 1107 -22.44 -11.12 -62.09
CA LEU A 1107 -21.58 -11.24 -63.30
C LEU A 1107 -20.13 -11.65 -62.99
N GLN A 1108 -19.61 -12.52 -63.87
CA GLN A 1108 -18.23 -12.98 -63.99
C GLN A 1108 -17.30 -11.87 -64.53
N THR A 1109 -15.97 -11.97 -64.30
CA THR A 1109 -14.95 -12.15 -65.37
C THR A 1109 -13.50 -12.16 -64.85
N LYS A 1110 -12.62 -12.71 -65.71
CA LYS A 1110 -11.26 -13.25 -65.51
C LYS A 1110 -10.11 -12.26 -65.82
N ALA A 1111 -8.93 -12.59 -65.28
CA ALA A 1111 -7.60 -12.72 -65.94
C ALA A 1111 -6.52 -11.58 -65.99
N LYS A 1112 -5.32 -11.99 -65.50
CA LYS A 1112 -3.96 -12.01 -66.13
C LYS A 1112 -2.98 -10.79 -66.15
N GLN A 1113 -1.83 -11.06 -65.50
CA GLN A 1113 -0.41 -11.00 -65.95
C GLN A 1113 0.42 -9.69 -66.12
N LYS A 1114 1.54 -9.67 -65.36
CA LYS A 1114 2.98 -9.44 -65.71
C LYS A 1114 3.65 -8.03 -65.68
N THR A 1115 4.47 -7.81 -64.62
CA THR A 1115 5.92 -7.38 -64.54
C THR A 1115 6.40 -5.98 -65.04
N PRO A 1116 7.63 -5.49 -64.72
CA PRO A 1116 8.21 -5.11 -63.41
C PRO A 1116 9.00 -3.75 -63.44
N HIS A 1117 9.32 -3.12 -62.29
CA HIS A 1117 10.64 -2.52 -61.93
C HIS A 1117 10.61 -1.51 -60.75
N ALA A 1118 11.51 -1.79 -59.79
CA ALA A 1118 12.42 -0.92 -59.02
C ALA A 1118 11.96 0.37 -58.30
N GLY A 1119 12.18 0.40 -56.97
CA GLY A 1119 12.35 1.61 -56.17
C GLY A 1119 12.10 1.42 -54.66
N SER A 1120 13.15 1.11 -53.90
CA SER A 1120 13.40 1.36 -52.44
C SER A 1120 12.25 1.96 -51.60
N SER A 1121 11.86 1.50 -50.40
CA SER A 1121 12.65 1.03 -49.24
C SER A 1121 11.68 0.71 -48.07
N ILE A 1122 12.20 -0.01 -47.06
CA ILE A 1122 11.64 -0.28 -45.72
C ILE A 1122 10.67 -1.47 -45.60
N LEU A 1123 11.27 -2.63 -45.34
CA LEU A 1123 10.64 -3.81 -44.75
C LEU A 1123 10.49 -3.61 -43.23
N ARG A 1124 9.27 -3.73 -42.71
CA ARG A 1124 8.97 -4.28 -41.38
C ARG A 1124 7.91 -5.38 -41.55
N PRO A 1125 8.23 -6.66 -41.32
CA PRO A 1125 7.22 -7.67 -41.05
C PRO A 1125 6.84 -7.66 -39.56
N ALA A 1126 5.57 -7.95 -39.33
CA ALA A 1126 5.00 -8.29 -38.04
C ALA A 1126 5.78 -9.41 -37.35
N ARG A 1127 6.00 -9.25 -36.04
CA ARG A 1127 6.13 -10.36 -35.08
C ARG A 1127 5.82 -9.85 -33.68
N SER A 1128 4.95 -10.61 -33.01
CA SER A 1128 4.72 -10.64 -31.57
C SER A 1128 6.00 -10.55 -30.74
N PRO A 1129 5.89 -10.08 -29.49
CA PRO A 1129 6.56 -10.79 -28.41
C PRO A 1129 5.73 -10.87 -27.11
N PHE A 1130 5.38 -12.09 -26.71
CA PHE A 1130 5.25 -12.50 -25.31
C PHE A 1130 6.34 -13.55 -25.05
N ARG A 1131 6.97 -13.48 -23.86
CA ARG A 1131 8.17 -14.20 -23.35
C ARG A 1131 9.52 -13.60 -23.80
N ALA A 1132 10.52 -13.38 -22.94
CA ALA A 1132 10.72 -13.70 -21.53
C ALA A 1132 11.83 -12.76 -20.99
N TYR A 1133 11.85 -12.50 -19.68
CA TYR A 1133 13.03 -12.01 -18.98
C TYR A 1133 13.36 -12.98 -17.85
N GLU A 1134 14.43 -13.76 -18.03
CA GLU A 1134 15.18 -14.41 -16.96
C GLU A 1134 16.67 -14.37 -17.33
N THR A 1135 17.48 -13.81 -16.41
CA THR A 1135 18.95 -14.00 -16.24
C THR A 1135 19.87 -13.45 -17.36
N SER A 1136 21.06 -12.87 -17.16
CA SER A 1136 21.99 -12.70 -16.03
C SER A 1136 23.08 -11.69 -16.44
N ALA A 1137 23.51 -10.81 -15.52
CA ALA A 1137 24.90 -10.40 -15.26
C ALA A 1137 24.91 -9.30 -14.17
#